data_AF-A0A671DJK7-F1
#
_entry.id   AF-A0A671DJK7-F1
#
_cell.length_a   1.000
_cell.length_b   1.000
_cell.length_c   1.000
_cell.angle_alpha   90.00
_cell.angle_beta   90.00
_cell.angle_gamma   90.00
#
_symmetry.space_group_name_H-M   'P 1'
#
loop_
_entity.id
_entity.type
_entity.pdbx_description
1 polymer ?
#
loop_
_entity_poly.entity_id
_entity_poly.type
_entity_poly.pdbx_seq_one_letter_code
_entity_poly.pdbx_strand_id
1 'polypeptide(L)'
;MNMEGFSLAKQLFICLFPSVMWAMGPGHLLWALLFMQPLWTRLTDGATRVYYLGIQEVQWNYAPKGRNVITNQTLDNDTVASGFLKSDKNRIGSSYKKTVYKEYRDGSYMHEMAQPAWLGFLGPVLQAEVGDVILIHLKNFATRPYTIHPHGVFYEKDSEGSLYPDGSSGRLKADDSVPPGGSHIYNWTIPEGHAPTDADPACLTWIYHSHVDAPRDIATGLIGPLITCKRGTLDGNSPPRRQDVDNYFFLLFSVVDENLSWHIDYNIATYCSNPSSVDKEDEAFQESNRMHAINGFVFGNLPELNMCAQKRVAWHLFGMGNEVDVHTAFFHGQMLTIRGHRTDVAHIFPATFVTAEMVPQEVGIWLISCQVNSHLQDGMQALYNVKSCSMAPPMNLLTGKVRQYFIAAYEIQWDYGPMGHDGNTGKNLREPGSGSEKFFKKSSSRIGGTYWKVRYEAFQDETFQEKVHLEEDNHLGILGPVIRAEVGDTIQVIFYNRASRAFSIQPHGVFYEKDYEGTVYNDGSSHPGLLAKPFEKVTYHWTVPPHAGPTAQDPSCLTWMYFSAVDPIRDTNSGLVGPLLVCKAGALGADGKQKGVDKEFFLLFTVLDENKSWYSNTNQVAAMLDSRLLSEDAVGFQDSNQMHGIFEIYCQEGNHREAGMRAIYNVSQCPGRQATPHQRYQAARIYYIMAEEVEWDYCPDRSWELEWHNQSEKNSYGHIFLSNENGLLGSRYKKAVFREYTDGTFRIPRPRTGPEEHLGILGPLLRGEVGDILTVVFKNNASRPYSVHAHGVLESSTGWPLAAEPGEVLTYKWNIPERSGPGPNDSACVSWIYYSAVDPIKDMYSGLVGPLAICRKGILEPHGRRSDMDQEFALLFLIFDENQSWYLEENVATHGPQERGHVNLQDETFLESNKMHAINGKLYANLKGLTMYQGERVAWYMLAMGQDIDLHTVHFHAESFLYRNGESYRADVVDLFPGTFEVVEMVASNPGTWLMHCHVTDHVHSGMETLFTVLSQREHLNTITTINNKVGKATIPRDVGEGNVRMLGIQIPVKDVEIVASVLIAIGVILLFVALALGGVVWYQHRQKKLRRNRRSILDDSFKLLSLKK
;
A
#
# COMPACT_ATOMS: atom_id res chain seq x y z
N MET A 1 6.42 -5.15 -44.94
CA MET A 1 6.84 -5.86 -46.16
C MET A 1 7.86 -6.93 -45.76
N ASN A 2 7.79 -8.13 -46.35
CA ASN A 2 8.38 -9.43 -45.95
C ASN A 2 7.62 -10.26 -44.89
N MET A 3 6.52 -10.88 -45.33
CA MET A 3 5.90 -12.06 -44.73
C MET A 3 6.31 -13.32 -45.55
N GLU A 4 7.44 -13.95 -45.25
CA GLU A 4 7.78 -15.28 -45.81
C GLU A 4 8.51 -16.22 -44.83
N GLY A 5 8.41 -15.98 -43.50
CA GLY A 5 9.04 -16.84 -42.49
C GLY A 5 8.15 -17.94 -41.89
N PHE A 6 6.81 -17.84 -42.03
CA PHE A 6 5.86 -18.67 -41.26
C PHE A 6 5.32 -19.90 -42.00
N SER A 7 5.76 -20.16 -43.23
CA SER A 7 5.24 -21.28 -44.04
C SER A 7 6.01 -22.60 -43.86
N LEU A 8 7.27 -22.57 -43.39
CA LEU A 8 8.08 -23.80 -43.28
C LEU A 8 7.76 -24.67 -42.06
N ALA A 9 7.26 -24.09 -40.95
CA ALA A 9 6.92 -24.84 -39.74
C ALA A 9 5.60 -25.64 -39.87
N LYS A 10 4.71 -25.25 -40.79
CA LYS A 10 3.45 -25.96 -41.08
C LYS A 10 3.62 -27.16 -42.02
N GLN A 11 4.70 -27.23 -42.81
CA GLN A 11 4.93 -28.35 -43.73
C GLN A 11 5.78 -29.48 -43.15
N LEU A 12 6.58 -29.25 -42.10
CA LEU A 12 7.35 -30.34 -41.47
C LEU A 12 6.53 -31.21 -40.50
N PHE A 13 5.38 -30.73 -40.00
CA PHE A 13 4.54 -31.49 -39.06
C PHE A 13 3.59 -32.49 -39.74
N ILE A 14 3.46 -32.47 -41.06
CA ILE A 14 2.49 -33.30 -41.82
C ILE A 14 3.16 -34.52 -42.50
N CYS A 15 4.49 -34.64 -42.49
CA CYS A 15 5.20 -35.68 -43.27
C CYS A 15 5.78 -36.87 -42.47
N LEU A 16 5.51 -37.01 -41.16
CA LEU A 16 6.08 -38.12 -40.36
C LEU A 16 5.07 -38.91 -39.51
N PHE A 17 3.81 -38.99 -39.94
CA PHE A 17 2.84 -39.96 -39.41
C PHE A 17 2.03 -40.59 -40.56
N PRO A 18 2.64 -41.53 -41.31
CA PRO A 18 2.08 -42.88 -41.27
C PRO A 18 3.14 -43.97 -41.52
N SER A 19 3.65 -44.62 -40.48
CA SER A 19 4.37 -45.90 -40.64
C SER A 19 4.13 -46.91 -39.51
N VAL A 20 3.20 -46.64 -38.59
CA VAL A 20 2.86 -47.59 -37.49
C VAL A 20 1.36 -47.62 -37.27
N MET A 21 0.60 -48.05 -38.29
CA MET A 21 -0.85 -48.29 -38.15
C MET A 21 -1.33 -49.57 -38.87
N TRP A 22 -0.44 -50.54 -39.07
CA TRP A 22 -0.79 -51.87 -39.57
C TRP A 22 -0.32 -52.97 -38.61
N ALA A 23 -0.89 -53.00 -37.41
CA ALA A 23 -1.02 -54.20 -36.58
C ALA A 23 -1.72 -53.86 -35.26
N MET A 24 -3.06 -53.85 -35.23
CA MET A 24 -3.85 -54.14 -34.01
C MET A 24 -5.34 -54.27 -34.34
N GLY A 25 -5.96 -55.36 -33.89
CA GLY A 25 -7.31 -55.78 -34.25
C GLY A 25 -8.47 -55.02 -33.58
N PRO A 26 -9.71 -55.27 -34.01
CA PRO A 26 -10.91 -54.49 -33.65
C PRO A 26 -11.42 -54.91 -32.26
N GLY A 27 -10.75 -54.44 -31.22
CA GLY A 27 -11.18 -54.66 -29.83
C GLY A 27 -10.76 -53.57 -28.85
N HIS A 28 -9.86 -52.66 -29.27
CA HIS A 28 -9.31 -51.63 -28.40
C HIS A 28 -9.67 -50.18 -28.81
N LEU A 29 -10.43 -49.98 -29.89
CA LEU A 29 -10.88 -48.64 -30.30
C LEU A 29 -11.97 -48.05 -29.40
N LEU A 30 -12.82 -48.87 -28.76
CA LEU A 30 -13.88 -48.36 -27.89
C LEU A 30 -13.38 -47.92 -26.50
N TRP A 31 -12.26 -48.46 -26.03
CA TRP A 31 -11.67 -48.06 -24.74
C TRP A 31 -10.73 -46.86 -24.85
N ALA A 32 -10.15 -46.61 -26.02
CA ALA A 32 -9.33 -45.42 -26.27
C ALA A 32 -10.16 -44.14 -26.45
N LEU A 33 -11.41 -44.24 -26.93
CA LEU A 33 -12.31 -43.10 -27.11
C LEU A 33 -13.03 -42.65 -25.82
N LEU A 34 -13.10 -43.51 -24.79
CA LEU A 34 -13.72 -43.19 -23.48
C LEU A 34 -12.72 -42.67 -22.43
N PHE A 35 -11.41 -42.76 -22.68
CA PHE A 35 -10.35 -42.22 -21.81
C PHE A 35 -9.61 -40.98 -22.39
N MET A 36 -10.06 -40.46 -23.54
CA MET A 36 -9.55 -39.23 -24.16
C MET A 36 -10.57 -38.07 -24.09
N GLN A 37 -11.32 -37.99 -22.99
CA GLN A 37 -12.09 -36.81 -22.57
C GLN A 37 -11.92 -36.70 -21.05
N PRO A 38 -10.81 -36.13 -20.54
CA PRO A 38 -10.64 -34.68 -20.54
C PRO A 38 -9.16 -34.26 -20.69
N LEU A 39 -8.74 -33.87 -21.90
CA LEU A 39 -7.51 -33.09 -22.11
C LEU A 39 -7.56 -32.35 -23.46
N TRP A 40 -8.76 -31.89 -23.83
CA TRP A 40 -8.87 -30.67 -24.60
C TRP A 40 -9.11 -29.56 -23.59
N THR A 41 -8.02 -29.00 -23.06
CA THR A 41 -8.04 -27.57 -22.76
C THR A 41 -8.44 -26.89 -24.06
N ARG A 42 -9.63 -26.26 -24.08
CA ARG A 42 -9.92 -25.32 -25.14
C ARG A 42 -8.85 -24.25 -25.04
N LEU A 43 -7.89 -24.25 -25.96
CA LEU A 43 -7.18 -23.02 -26.34
C LEU A 43 -8.25 -22.10 -26.93
N THR A 44 -8.97 -21.38 -26.07
CA THR A 44 -9.75 -20.24 -26.50
C THR A 44 -8.75 -19.15 -26.82
N ASP A 45 -8.59 -18.86 -28.11
CA ASP A 45 -7.95 -17.64 -28.59
C ASP A 45 -8.66 -16.46 -27.90
N GLY A 46 -7.89 -15.49 -27.39
CA GLY A 46 -8.46 -14.35 -26.67
C GLY A 46 -9.35 -13.48 -27.57
N ALA A 47 -10.36 -12.84 -27.01
CA ALA A 47 -11.27 -11.99 -27.78
C ALA A 47 -10.63 -10.63 -28.05
N THR A 48 -10.88 -10.06 -29.23
CA THR A 48 -10.58 -8.65 -29.51
C THR A 48 -11.78 -7.79 -29.13
N ARG A 49 -11.60 -6.90 -28.16
CA ARG A 49 -12.61 -5.96 -27.67
C ARG A 49 -12.30 -4.57 -28.21
N VAL A 50 -13.26 -3.97 -28.92
CA VAL A 50 -13.07 -2.68 -29.59
C VAL A 50 -13.92 -1.63 -28.88
N TYR A 51 -13.28 -0.54 -28.45
CA TYR A 51 -13.91 0.60 -27.80
C TYR A 51 -13.69 1.87 -28.62
N TYR A 52 -14.72 2.71 -28.75
CA TYR A 52 -14.61 4.02 -29.41
C TYR A 52 -14.80 5.11 -28.37
N LEU A 53 -13.72 5.80 -28.03
CA LEU A 53 -13.72 6.82 -26.98
C LEU A 53 -13.53 8.21 -27.57
N GLY A 54 -14.35 9.15 -27.13
CA GLY A 54 -14.23 10.57 -27.45
C GLY A 54 -13.89 11.38 -26.20
N ILE A 55 -12.91 12.27 -26.30
CA ILE A 55 -12.60 13.25 -25.24
C ILE A 55 -13.44 14.50 -25.49
N GLN A 56 -14.26 14.90 -24.52
CA GLN A 56 -15.20 16.02 -24.67
C GLN A 56 -15.25 16.93 -23.45
N GLU A 57 -15.44 18.23 -23.71
CA GLU A 57 -15.69 19.22 -22.69
C GLU A 57 -17.18 19.26 -22.32
N VAL A 58 -17.49 19.18 -21.03
CA VAL A 58 -18.87 19.15 -20.50
C VAL A 58 -19.02 20.11 -19.34
N GLN A 59 -20.26 20.52 -19.06
CA GLN A 59 -20.58 21.21 -17.81
C GLN A 59 -20.95 20.17 -16.75
N TRP A 60 -20.23 20.20 -15.64
CA TRP A 60 -20.42 19.28 -14.52
C TRP A 60 -20.95 20.03 -13.30
N ASN A 61 -21.97 19.48 -12.65
CA ASN A 61 -22.50 20.01 -11.40
C ASN A 61 -22.27 18.97 -10.28
N TYR A 62 -21.49 19.34 -9.28
CA TYR A 62 -21.14 18.48 -8.15
C TYR A 62 -22.32 18.22 -7.18
N ALA A 63 -23.34 19.08 -7.20
CA ALA A 63 -24.52 18.99 -6.33
C ALA A 63 -25.83 19.31 -7.10
N PRO A 64 -26.25 18.47 -8.06
CA PRO A 64 -27.40 18.72 -8.92
C PRO A 64 -28.73 18.88 -8.17
N LYS A 65 -28.87 18.36 -6.94
CA LYS A 65 -30.09 18.55 -6.13
C LYS A 65 -30.11 19.89 -5.38
N GLY A 66 -29.03 20.68 -5.44
CA GLY A 66 -28.94 22.03 -4.86
C GLY A 66 -29.11 22.08 -3.33
N ARG A 67 -28.73 21.00 -2.63
CA ARG A 67 -28.89 20.85 -1.18
C ARG A 67 -27.96 19.78 -0.61
N ASN A 68 -27.73 19.80 0.70
CA ASN A 68 -27.10 18.69 1.40
C ASN A 68 -28.15 17.59 1.61
N VAL A 69 -27.97 16.45 0.93
CA VAL A 69 -28.93 15.33 0.95
C VAL A 69 -28.84 14.55 2.26
N ILE A 70 -27.64 14.51 2.87
CA ILE A 70 -27.35 13.77 4.10
C ILE A 70 -28.04 14.40 5.30
N THR A 71 -28.02 15.73 5.41
CA THR A 71 -28.69 16.47 6.50
C THR A 71 -30.09 16.96 6.12
N ASN A 72 -30.47 16.81 4.84
CA ASN A 72 -31.69 17.35 4.24
C ASN A 72 -31.83 18.88 4.37
N GLN A 73 -30.71 19.61 4.43
CA GLN A 73 -30.67 21.07 4.57
C GLN A 73 -30.46 21.77 3.22
N THR A 74 -31.12 22.91 3.03
CA THR A 74 -30.85 23.80 1.89
C THR A 74 -29.51 24.50 2.07
N LEU A 75 -28.91 24.97 0.97
CA LEU A 75 -27.62 25.69 1.01
C LEU A 75 -27.68 27.03 1.79
N ASP A 76 -28.88 27.56 2.09
CA ASP A 76 -29.05 28.74 2.95
C ASP A 76 -28.89 28.43 4.44
N ASN A 77 -29.18 27.19 4.82
CA ASN A 77 -29.15 26.76 6.22
C ASN A 77 -27.87 25.95 6.56
N ASP A 78 -27.21 25.38 5.55
CA ASP A 78 -25.96 24.63 5.71
C ASP A 78 -24.76 25.50 5.35
N THR A 79 -24.09 26.05 6.37
CA THR A 79 -22.95 26.96 6.17
C THR A 79 -21.76 26.28 5.51
N VAL A 80 -21.54 24.99 5.80
CA VAL A 80 -20.40 24.24 5.22
C VAL A 80 -20.67 23.99 3.75
N ALA A 81 -21.81 23.38 3.41
CA ALA A 81 -22.17 23.14 2.00
C ALA A 81 -22.25 24.44 1.19
N SER A 82 -22.66 25.56 1.81
CA SER A 82 -22.71 26.86 1.15
C SER A 82 -21.33 27.38 0.73
N GLY A 83 -20.27 27.07 1.49
CA GLY A 83 -18.90 27.52 1.21
C GLY A 83 -18.33 26.94 -0.10
N PHE A 84 -18.75 25.73 -0.46
CA PHE A 84 -18.34 25.04 -1.69
C PHE A 84 -19.34 25.23 -2.83
N LEU A 85 -20.66 25.23 -2.54
CA LEU A 85 -21.68 25.09 -3.58
C LEU A 85 -22.31 26.39 -4.07
N LYS A 86 -22.19 27.49 -3.32
CA LYS A 86 -22.75 28.79 -3.73
C LYS A 86 -21.74 29.62 -4.52
N SER A 87 -22.16 30.09 -5.68
CA SER A 87 -21.43 31.10 -6.46
C SER A 87 -21.54 32.47 -5.79
N ASP A 88 -20.47 33.27 -5.82
CA ASP A 88 -20.44 34.65 -5.30
C ASP A 88 -19.54 35.55 -6.18
N LYS A 89 -19.14 36.74 -5.70
CA LYS A 89 -18.21 37.67 -6.36
C LYS A 89 -16.87 37.01 -6.70
N ASN A 90 -16.37 36.17 -5.80
CA ASN A 90 -15.05 35.55 -5.85
C ASN A 90 -15.11 34.04 -5.56
N ARG A 91 -16.24 33.39 -5.90
CA ARG A 91 -16.47 31.95 -5.70
C ARG A 91 -17.22 31.38 -6.90
N ILE A 92 -16.78 30.23 -7.40
CA ILE A 92 -17.35 29.57 -8.58
C ILE A 92 -18.67 28.88 -8.23
N GLY A 93 -18.72 28.15 -7.11
CA GLY A 93 -19.90 27.41 -6.65
C GLY A 93 -19.97 25.99 -7.21
N SER A 94 -21.16 25.42 -7.37
CA SER A 94 -21.34 23.98 -7.63
C SER A 94 -21.04 23.48 -9.06
N SER A 95 -20.84 24.37 -10.04
CA SER A 95 -20.78 24.00 -11.46
C SER A 95 -19.45 24.42 -12.10
N TYR A 96 -18.81 23.48 -12.79
CA TYR A 96 -17.50 23.66 -13.44
C TYR A 96 -17.52 23.05 -14.84
N LYS A 97 -16.77 23.65 -15.76
CA LYS A 97 -16.41 23.04 -17.03
C LYS A 97 -15.33 21.99 -16.79
N LYS A 98 -15.58 20.77 -17.27
CA LYS A 98 -14.69 19.61 -17.15
C LYS A 98 -14.42 19.00 -18.52
N THR A 99 -13.44 18.11 -18.61
CA THR A 99 -13.18 17.28 -19.80
C THR A 99 -13.25 15.81 -19.41
N VAL A 100 -14.06 15.03 -20.11
CA VAL A 100 -14.39 13.64 -19.75
C VAL A 100 -14.29 12.71 -20.96
N TYR A 101 -14.14 11.41 -20.69
CA TYR A 101 -14.23 10.37 -21.71
C TYR A 101 -15.68 9.95 -21.94
N LYS A 102 -16.08 9.88 -23.22
CA LYS A 102 -17.39 9.40 -23.66
C LYS A 102 -17.25 8.20 -24.58
N GLU A 103 -18.09 7.19 -24.39
CA GLU A 103 -18.12 6.01 -25.26
C GLU A 103 -19.07 6.20 -26.44
N TYR A 104 -18.68 5.69 -27.60
CA TYR A 104 -19.46 5.70 -28.83
C TYR A 104 -19.66 4.28 -29.35
N ARG A 105 -20.77 4.07 -30.05
CA ARG A 105 -21.09 2.77 -30.65
C ARG A 105 -20.05 2.34 -31.70
N ASP A 106 -19.53 3.28 -32.48
CA ASP A 106 -18.64 3.03 -33.60
C ASP A 106 -17.76 4.25 -33.93
N GLY A 107 -16.85 4.08 -34.90
CA GLY A 107 -15.91 5.11 -35.35
C GLY A 107 -16.54 6.30 -36.09
N SER A 108 -17.86 6.38 -36.24
CA SER A 108 -18.53 7.60 -36.69
C SER A 108 -18.57 8.68 -35.61
N TYR A 109 -18.48 8.29 -34.33
CA TYR A 109 -18.63 9.16 -33.17
C TYR A 109 -19.96 9.96 -33.15
N MET A 110 -21.02 9.43 -33.76
CA MET A 110 -22.34 10.10 -33.81
C MET A 110 -23.30 9.66 -32.69
N HIS A 111 -23.15 8.43 -32.18
CA HIS A 111 -24.07 7.84 -31.21
C HIS A 111 -23.33 7.49 -29.92
N GLU A 112 -23.46 8.37 -28.92
CA GLU A 112 -22.93 8.15 -27.56
C GLU A 112 -23.65 6.97 -26.89
N MET A 113 -22.90 6.14 -26.17
CA MET A 113 -23.44 5.06 -25.35
C MET A 113 -23.86 5.59 -23.98
N ALA A 114 -25.07 5.22 -23.56
CA ALA A 114 -25.60 5.64 -22.27
C ALA A 114 -24.82 4.97 -21.12
N GLN A 115 -24.29 5.80 -20.23
CA GLN A 115 -23.60 5.35 -19.03
C GLN A 115 -24.54 5.38 -17.81
N PRO A 116 -24.31 4.52 -16.80
CA PRO A 116 -25.06 4.59 -15.55
C PRO A 116 -24.85 5.95 -14.85
N ALA A 117 -25.92 6.55 -14.35
CA ALA A 117 -25.85 7.88 -13.73
C ALA A 117 -24.92 7.95 -12.50
N TRP A 118 -24.78 6.84 -11.75
CA TRP A 118 -23.89 6.77 -10.60
C TRP A 118 -22.40 6.80 -10.97
N LEU A 119 -22.03 6.57 -12.24
CA LEU A 119 -20.64 6.63 -12.71
C LEU A 119 -20.10 8.07 -12.68
N GLY A 120 -21.00 9.05 -12.68
CA GLY A 120 -20.67 10.47 -12.58
C GLY A 120 -19.91 10.99 -13.79
N PHE A 121 -18.81 11.71 -13.56
CA PHE A 121 -17.96 12.19 -14.66
C PHE A 121 -16.95 11.15 -15.16
N LEU A 122 -16.82 10.00 -14.48
CA LEU A 122 -15.85 8.98 -14.85
C LEU A 122 -16.09 8.51 -16.29
N GLY A 123 -14.99 8.14 -16.95
CA GLY A 123 -15.03 7.50 -18.26
C GLY A 123 -15.80 6.16 -18.26
N PRO A 124 -16.14 5.64 -19.45
CA PRO A 124 -16.78 4.34 -19.59
C PRO A 124 -15.96 3.20 -18.98
N VAL A 125 -16.66 2.13 -18.56
CA VAL A 125 -15.99 0.97 -17.97
C VAL A 125 -15.37 0.11 -19.08
N LEU A 126 -14.05 0.01 -19.09
CA LEU A 126 -13.32 -0.91 -19.96
C LEU A 126 -13.18 -2.27 -19.26
N GLN A 127 -13.40 -3.37 -19.98
CA GLN A 127 -13.44 -4.71 -19.40
C GLN A 127 -12.78 -5.71 -20.34
N ALA A 128 -11.92 -6.57 -19.79
CA ALA A 128 -11.31 -7.63 -20.58
C ALA A 128 -10.89 -8.83 -19.72
N GLU A 129 -10.76 -10.00 -20.35
CA GLU A 129 -10.26 -11.21 -19.72
C GLU A 129 -8.80 -11.48 -20.06
N VAL A 130 -8.16 -12.34 -19.26
CA VAL A 130 -6.81 -12.83 -19.58
C VAL A 130 -6.77 -13.46 -20.98
N GLY A 131 -5.84 -12.97 -21.80
CA GLY A 131 -5.66 -13.32 -23.21
C GLY A 131 -6.36 -12.39 -24.20
N ASP A 132 -7.28 -11.54 -23.75
CA ASP A 132 -7.97 -10.60 -24.64
C ASP A 132 -7.05 -9.47 -25.11
N VAL A 133 -7.46 -8.87 -26.23
CA VAL A 133 -6.87 -7.66 -26.81
C VAL A 133 -7.89 -6.53 -26.72
N ILE A 134 -7.52 -5.40 -26.13
CA ILE A 134 -8.33 -4.19 -26.05
C ILE A 134 -7.82 -3.20 -27.11
N LEU A 135 -8.65 -2.91 -28.11
CA LEU A 135 -8.37 -1.90 -29.13
C LEU A 135 -9.23 -0.65 -28.86
N ILE A 136 -8.57 0.47 -28.61
CA ILE A 136 -9.25 1.73 -28.26
C ILE A 136 -9.03 2.74 -29.36
N HIS A 137 -10.11 3.10 -30.03
CA HIS A 137 -10.15 4.18 -31.00
C HIS A 137 -10.45 5.50 -30.27
N LEU A 138 -9.40 6.21 -29.86
CA LEU A 138 -9.52 7.50 -29.19
C LEU A 138 -9.63 8.63 -30.22
N LYS A 139 -10.57 9.55 -30.00
CA LYS A 139 -10.67 10.81 -30.75
C LYS A 139 -10.79 11.99 -29.80
N ASN A 140 -9.97 13.01 -30.01
CA ASN A 140 -9.97 14.18 -29.15
C ASN A 140 -10.85 15.29 -29.74
N PHE A 141 -11.97 15.60 -29.10
CA PHE A 141 -12.86 16.71 -29.48
C PHE A 141 -12.69 17.94 -28.58
N ALA A 142 -11.82 17.88 -27.57
CA ALA A 142 -11.54 18.99 -26.68
C ALA A 142 -10.60 20.02 -27.34
N THR A 143 -10.39 21.14 -26.66
CA THR A 143 -9.59 22.26 -27.15
C THR A 143 -8.08 22.10 -26.95
N ARG A 144 -7.65 21.08 -26.19
CA ARG A 144 -6.25 20.82 -25.84
C ARG A 144 -5.83 19.39 -26.18
N PRO A 145 -4.53 19.11 -26.35
CA PRO A 145 -4.05 17.74 -26.47
C PRO A 145 -4.25 16.95 -25.17
N TYR A 146 -4.61 15.68 -25.32
CA TYR A 146 -4.83 14.71 -24.25
C TYR A 146 -4.46 13.30 -24.73
N THR A 147 -4.43 12.32 -23.84
CA THR A 147 -4.10 10.91 -24.16
C THR A 147 -5.05 9.93 -23.47
N ILE A 148 -4.70 8.65 -23.48
CA ILE A 148 -5.23 7.63 -22.58
C ILE A 148 -4.10 6.66 -22.19
N HIS A 149 -3.86 6.52 -20.89
CA HIS A 149 -2.83 5.69 -20.28
C HIS A 149 -3.50 4.68 -19.34
N PRO A 150 -3.24 3.36 -19.48
CA PRO A 150 -3.88 2.35 -18.64
C PRO A 150 -3.01 1.85 -17.49
N HIS A 151 -3.67 1.37 -16.45
CA HIS A 151 -3.10 0.53 -15.40
C HIS A 151 -3.42 -0.96 -15.64
N GLY A 152 -2.61 -1.85 -15.06
CA GLY A 152 -2.90 -3.29 -14.98
C GLY A 152 -2.92 -4.09 -16.29
N VAL A 153 -2.48 -3.52 -17.41
CA VAL A 153 -2.46 -4.18 -18.73
C VAL A 153 -1.10 -4.02 -19.40
N PHE A 154 -0.82 -4.88 -20.38
CA PHE A 154 0.39 -4.83 -21.19
C PHE A 154 0.17 -3.98 -22.44
N TYR A 155 1.12 -3.11 -22.76
CA TYR A 155 1.12 -2.26 -23.95
C TYR A 155 2.54 -2.02 -24.46
N GLU A 156 2.71 -1.79 -25.77
CA GLU A 156 3.99 -1.33 -26.31
C GLU A 156 4.09 0.20 -26.23
N LYS A 157 5.29 0.76 -26.47
CA LYS A 157 5.54 2.22 -26.43
C LYS A 157 4.72 3.06 -27.41
N ASP A 158 4.01 2.47 -28.38
CA ASP A 158 3.08 3.21 -29.26
C ASP A 158 1.62 3.16 -28.78
N SER A 159 1.38 2.64 -27.59
CA SER A 159 0.07 2.46 -26.96
C SER A 159 0.11 2.75 -25.45
N GLU A 160 1.14 3.44 -24.96
CA GLU A 160 1.29 3.81 -23.56
C GLU A 160 0.47 5.05 -23.22
N GLY A 161 0.48 6.05 -24.11
CA GLY A 161 -0.26 7.29 -23.93
C GLY A 161 0.25 8.21 -22.82
N SER A 162 1.56 8.24 -22.59
CA SER A 162 2.19 9.07 -21.55
C SER A 162 3.39 9.82 -22.12
N LEU A 163 3.37 11.15 -22.03
CA LEU A 163 4.38 12.01 -22.64
C LEU A 163 5.58 12.22 -21.70
N TYR A 164 6.73 11.64 -22.05
CA TYR A 164 7.98 11.85 -21.32
C TYR A 164 9.27 11.60 -22.12
N PRO A 165 10.45 12.10 -21.68
CA PRO A 165 11.73 11.80 -22.32
C PRO A 165 12.19 10.36 -22.04
N ASP A 166 11.75 9.44 -22.89
CA ASP A 166 12.02 8.00 -22.84
C ASP A 166 13.03 7.53 -23.90
N GLY A 167 13.52 8.45 -24.75
CA GLY A 167 14.41 8.16 -25.88
C GLY A 167 13.71 7.60 -27.12
N SER A 168 12.38 7.53 -27.16
CA SER A 168 11.59 7.10 -28.32
C SER A 168 11.30 8.27 -29.29
N SER A 169 10.94 7.97 -30.53
CA SER A 169 10.64 9.00 -31.55
C SER A 169 9.71 8.49 -32.65
N GLY A 170 9.14 9.42 -33.43
CA GLY A 170 8.32 9.12 -34.59
C GLY A 170 7.00 8.45 -34.21
N ARG A 171 6.77 7.22 -34.70
CA ARG A 171 5.49 6.50 -34.47
C ARG A 171 5.27 6.14 -32.99
N LEU A 172 6.35 5.90 -32.25
CA LEU A 172 6.31 5.54 -30.82
C LEU A 172 6.02 6.75 -29.89
N LYS A 173 5.73 7.92 -30.47
CA LYS A 173 5.38 9.15 -29.75
C LYS A 173 4.01 9.68 -30.17
N ALA A 174 3.30 8.98 -31.07
CA ALA A 174 2.02 9.43 -31.59
C ALA A 174 0.87 9.22 -30.60
N ASP A 175 1.04 8.29 -29.66
CA ASP A 175 0.12 7.99 -28.57
C ASP A 175 0.24 8.97 -27.40
N ASP A 176 1.44 9.51 -27.17
CA ASP A 176 1.78 10.40 -26.05
C ASP A 176 1.09 11.76 -26.09
N SER A 177 0.51 12.16 -27.22
CA SER A 177 -0.22 13.42 -27.31
C SER A 177 -1.18 13.43 -28.49
N VAL A 178 -2.47 13.22 -28.25
CA VAL A 178 -3.50 13.30 -29.30
C VAL A 178 -4.00 14.74 -29.41
N PRO A 179 -3.68 15.48 -30.49
CA PRO A 179 -4.04 16.90 -30.61
C PRO A 179 -5.55 17.09 -30.80
N PRO A 180 -6.08 18.31 -30.58
CA PRO A 180 -7.46 18.64 -30.88
C PRO A 180 -7.88 18.25 -32.30
N GLY A 181 -8.98 17.50 -32.43
CA GLY A 181 -9.48 16.94 -33.69
C GLY A 181 -8.74 15.69 -34.18
N GLY A 182 -7.63 15.32 -33.54
CA GLY A 182 -6.83 14.14 -33.82
C GLY A 182 -7.44 12.84 -33.29
N SER A 183 -6.87 11.72 -33.73
CA SER A 183 -7.28 10.38 -33.29
C SER A 183 -6.09 9.44 -33.24
N HIS A 184 -6.09 8.51 -32.29
CA HIS A 184 -5.08 7.45 -32.16
C HIS A 184 -5.74 6.11 -31.79
N ILE A 185 -5.07 5.01 -32.11
CA ILE A 185 -5.54 3.66 -31.75
C ILE A 185 -4.55 3.07 -30.75
N TYR A 186 -5.03 2.78 -29.54
CA TYR A 186 -4.25 2.13 -28.49
C TYR A 186 -4.53 0.63 -28.51
N ASN A 187 -3.48 -0.17 -28.38
CA ASN A 187 -3.55 -1.61 -28.35
C ASN A 187 -3.01 -2.14 -27.02
N TRP A 188 -3.91 -2.65 -26.18
CA TRP A 188 -3.56 -3.24 -24.89
C TRP A 188 -3.89 -4.72 -24.88
N THR A 189 -3.10 -5.49 -24.14
CA THR A 189 -3.29 -6.94 -24.01
C THR A 189 -3.18 -7.38 -22.55
N ILE A 190 -3.75 -8.53 -22.23
CA ILE A 190 -3.67 -9.09 -20.88
C ILE A 190 -2.97 -10.45 -20.94
N PRO A 191 -1.63 -10.48 -21.04
CA PRO A 191 -0.89 -11.73 -20.99
C PRO A 191 -1.00 -12.37 -19.61
N GLU A 192 -0.63 -13.66 -19.50
CA GLU A 192 -0.63 -14.39 -18.21
C GLU A 192 0.22 -13.68 -17.14
N GLY A 193 1.27 -12.97 -17.54
CA GLY A 193 2.10 -12.16 -16.63
C GLY A 193 1.37 -10.98 -15.98
N HIS A 194 0.23 -10.55 -16.51
CA HIS A 194 -0.63 -9.47 -15.98
C HIS A 194 -1.99 -9.99 -15.51
N ALA A 195 -2.18 -11.32 -15.49
CA ALA A 195 -3.41 -11.93 -15.05
C ALA A 195 -3.62 -11.75 -13.54
N PRO A 196 -4.89 -11.64 -13.08
CA PRO A 196 -5.22 -11.89 -11.68
C PRO A 196 -4.71 -13.26 -11.24
N THR A 197 -4.09 -13.33 -10.07
CA THR A 197 -3.62 -14.58 -9.48
C THR A 197 -4.78 -15.46 -9.00
N ASP A 198 -4.49 -16.69 -8.55
CA ASP A 198 -5.54 -17.56 -7.99
C ASP A 198 -6.21 -16.97 -6.73
N ALA A 199 -5.45 -16.24 -5.90
CA ALA A 199 -5.94 -15.61 -4.68
C ALA A 199 -6.66 -14.28 -4.93
N ASP A 200 -6.38 -13.62 -6.06
CA ASP A 200 -7.10 -12.41 -6.46
C ASP A 200 -8.60 -12.67 -6.71
N PRO A 201 -9.45 -11.65 -6.57
CA PRO A 201 -10.86 -11.74 -6.97
C PRO A 201 -11.01 -12.05 -8.46
N ALA A 202 -12.24 -12.38 -8.88
CA ALA A 202 -12.51 -12.76 -10.27
C ALA A 202 -12.14 -11.67 -11.29
N CYS A 203 -12.24 -10.40 -10.89
CA CYS A 203 -11.75 -9.25 -11.64
C CYS A 203 -11.02 -8.27 -10.71
N LEU A 204 -9.89 -7.73 -11.18
CA LEU A 204 -9.14 -6.68 -10.50
C LEU A 204 -9.60 -5.29 -10.96
N THR A 205 -9.56 -4.33 -10.06
CA THR A 205 -9.81 -2.90 -10.34
C THR A 205 -8.52 -2.26 -10.87
N TRP A 206 -8.64 -1.51 -11.95
CA TRP A 206 -7.62 -0.61 -12.49
C TRP A 206 -8.29 0.68 -12.96
N ILE A 207 -7.49 1.61 -13.45
CA ILE A 207 -7.96 2.83 -14.08
C ILE A 207 -7.28 3.05 -15.42
N TYR A 208 -7.79 4.02 -16.15
CA TYR A 208 -7.08 4.69 -17.22
C TYR A 208 -7.30 6.20 -17.09
N HIS A 209 -6.32 7.01 -17.48
CA HIS A 209 -6.41 8.47 -17.43
C HIS A 209 -5.58 9.13 -18.53
N SER A 210 -5.78 10.42 -18.77
CA SER A 210 -4.86 11.17 -19.66
C SER A 210 -3.56 11.47 -18.91
N HIS A 211 -2.45 11.50 -19.63
CA HIS A 211 -1.10 11.55 -19.06
C HIS A 211 -0.19 12.50 -19.86
N VAL A 212 -0.72 13.64 -20.29
CA VAL A 212 0.11 14.74 -20.82
C VAL A 212 0.69 15.54 -19.65
N ASP A 213 -0.17 15.96 -18.73
CA ASP A 213 0.16 16.40 -17.37
C ASP A 213 -0.85 15.70 -16.47
N ALA A 214 -0.50 14.50 -16.01
CA ALA A 214 -1.47 13.57 -15.42
C ALA A 214 -2.28 14.20 -14.28
N PRO A 215 -1.67 14.90 -13.29
CA PRO A 215 -2.45 15.54 -12.23
C PRO A 215 -3.47 16.56 -12.74
N ARG A 216 -3.08 17.45 -13.66
CA ARG A 216 -3.99 18.47 -14.21
C ARG A 216 -5.08 17.86 -15.09
N ASP A 217 -4.72 16.86 -15.89
CA ASP A 217 -5.65 16.15 -16.76
C ASP A 217 -6.71 15.39 -15.95
N ILE A 218 -6.30 14.74 -14.86
CA ILE A 218 -7.19 14.05 -13.92
C ILE A 218 -8.10 15.05 -13.19
N ALA A 219 -7.55 16.15 -12.63
CA ALA A 219 -8.35 17.20 -11.98
C ALA A 219 -9.40 17.80 -12.92
N THR A 220 -9.05 17.94 -14.21
CA THR A 220 -9.95 18.37 -15.28
C THR A 220 -11.09 17.37 -15.54
N GLY A 221 -10.92 16.08 -15.21
CA GLY A 221 -11.95 15.04 -15.27
C GLY A 221 -11.59 13.80 -16.11
N LEU A 222 -10.37 13.70 -16.65
CA LEU A 222 -9.98 12.62 -17.56
C LEU A 222 -9.48 11.37 -16.83
N ILE A 223 -10.41 10.65 -16.22
CA ILE A 223 -10.18 9.37 -15.54
C ILE A 223 -11.35 8.42 -15.79
N GLY A 224 -11.09 7.13 -15.97
CA GLY A 224 -12.11 6.09 -16.11
C GLY A 224 -11.64 4.73 -15.56
N PRO A 225 -12.58 3.82 -15.25
CA PRO A 225 -12.25 2.53 -14.69
C PRO A 225 -11.96 1.47 -15.76
N LEU A 226 -11.02 0.58 -15.46
CA LEU A 226 -10.66 -0.60 -16.24
C LEU A 226 -10.70 -1.82 -15.32
N ILE A 227 -11.22 -2.96 -15.79
CA ILE A 227 -11.10 -4.22 -15.06
C ILE A 227 -10.46 -5.29 -15.93
N THR A 228 -9.55 -6.06 -15.33
CA THR A 228 -9.01 -7.29 -15.91
C THR A 228 -9.54 -8.49 -15.14
N CYS A 229 -10.13 -9.45 -15.84
CA CYS A 229 -10.84 -10.57 -15.26
C CYS A 229 -10.18 -11.91 -15.60
N LYS A 230 -10.36 -12.90 -14.72
CA LYS A 230 -10.04 -14.30 -15.01
C LYS A 230 -10.86 -14.80 -16.20
N ARG A 231 -10.31 -15.73 -16.98
CA ARG A 231 -10.96 -16.31 -18.17
C ARG A 231 -12.34 -16.88 -17.83
N GLY A 232 -13.36 -16.55 -18.61
CA GLY A 232 -14.73 -17.03 -18.46
C GLY A 232 -15.56 -16.32 -17.37
N THR A 233 -15.09 -15.20 -16.83
CA THR A 233 -15.82 -14.38 -15.86
C THR A 233 -16.84 -13.46 -16.55
N LEU A 234 -16.52 -12.99 -17.75
CA LEU A 234 -17.37 -12.17 -18.60
C LEU A 234 -18.23 -13.05 -19.52
N ASP A 235 -19.47 -12.62 -19.75
CA ASP A 235 -20.34 -13.22 -20.76
C ASP A 235 -19.95 -12.81 -22.19
N GLY A 236 -20.57 -13.49 -23.17
CA GLY A 236 -20.37 -13.19 -24.59
C GLY A 236 -21.21 -12.02 -25.10
N ASN A 237 -21.84 -11.22 -24.23
CA ASN A 237 -22.65 -10.08 -24.65
C ASN A 237 -21.77 -8.88 -25.05
N SER A 238 -22.37 -7.87 -25.68
CA SER A 238 -21.71 -6.61 -26.04
C SER A 238 -22.62 -5.44 -25.62
N PRO A 239 -22.29 -4.70 -24.53
CA PRO A 239 -21.11 -4.84 -23.68
C PRO A 239 -21.13 -6.13 -22.83
N PRO A 240 -19.96 -6.69 -22.48
CA PRO A 240 -19.85 -7.87 -21.65
C PRO A 240 -20.37 -7.59 -20.23
N ARG A 241 -20.87 -8.62 -19.55
CA ARG A 241 -21.26 -8.55 -18.14
C ARG A 241 -20.57 -9.65 -17.34
N ARG A 242 -20.25 -9.33 -16.09
CA ARG A 242 -19.75 -10.29 -15.11
C ARG A 242 -20.81 -11.33 -14.76
N GLN A 243 -20.42 -12.60 -14.71
CA GLN A 243 -21.29 -13.72 -14.35
C GLN A 243 -21.17 -14.14 -12.88
N ASP A 244 -20.10 -13.71 -12.21
CA ASP A 244 -19.78 -14.09 -10.84
C ASP A 244 -20.56 -13.26 -9.80
N VAL A 245 -20.97 -12.04 -10.13
CA VAL A 245 -21.73 -11.12 -9.28
C VAL A 245 -23.05 -10.69 -9.91
N ASP A 246 -24.02 -10.31 -9.08
CA ASP A 246 -25.32 -9.78 -9.55
C ASP A 246 -25.23 -8.29 -9.89
N ASN A 247 -24.42 -7.52 -9.15
CA ASN A 247 -24.17 -6.10 -9.41
C ASN A 247 -22.70 -5.76 -9.17
N TYR A 248 -22.22 -4.71 -9.84
CA TYR A 248 -20.91 -4.15 -9.56
C TYR A 248 -20.94 -2.63 -9.74
N PHE A 249 -20.25 -1.92 -8.85
CA PHE A 249 -20.20 -0.45 -8.83
C PHE A 249 -18.74 0.03 -8.83
N PHE A 250 -18.52 1.20 -9.40
CA PHE A 250 -17.22 1.88 -9.40
C PHE A 250 -17.33 3.17 -8.62
N LEU A 251 -16.46 3.36 -7.62
CA LEU A 251 -16.40 4.57 -6.80
C LEU A 251 -14.97 5.11 -6.78
N LEU A 252 -14.80 6.33 -7.33
CA LEU A 252 -13.65 7.18 -7.16
C LEU A 252 -13.85 8.03 -5.91
N PHE A 253 -12.95 7.91 -4.94
CA PHE A 253 -12.81 8.84 -3.82
C PHE A 253 -11.71 9.85 -4.16
N SER A 254 -12.06 11.13 -4.23
CA SER A 254 -11.10 12.17 -4.62
C SER A 254 -11.53 13.53 -4.11
N VAL A 255 -10.57 14.28 -3.57
CA VAL A 255 -10.66 15.74 -3.42
C VAL A 255 -10.33 16.34 -4.78
N VAL A 256 -11.36 16.57 -5.60
CA VAL A 256 -11.19 17.07 -6.96
C VAL A 256 -10.82 18.55 -6.89
N ASP A 257 -9.54 18.85 -7.03
CA ASP A 257 -9.00 20.20 -6.98
C ASP A 257 -9.18 20.93 -8.34
N GLU A 258 -10.23 21.75 -8.44
CA GLU A 258 -10.50 22.53 -9.65
C GLU A 258 -9.50 23.68 -9.87
N ASN A 259 -8.62 24.00 -8.90
CA ASN A 259 -7.56 24.98 -9.10
C ASN A 259 -6.48 24.46 -10.06
N LEU A 260 -6.27 23.13 -10.09
CA LEU A 260 -5.35 22.45 -11.01
C LEU A 260 -5.94 22.23 -12.41
N SER A 261 -7.27 22.29 -12.53
CA SER A 261 -8.02 22.08 -13.77
C SER A 261 -7.56 23.03 -14.88
N TRP A 262 -7.49 22.52 -16.11
CA TRP A 262 -7.19 23.33 -17.29
C TRP A 262 -8.26 24.40 -17.58
N HIS A 263 -9.44 24.28 -16.97
CA HIS A 263 -10.58 25.19 -17.18
C HIS A 263 -10.77 26.23 -16.07
N ILE A 264 -9.85 26.36 -15.10
CA ILE A 264 -10.01 27.26 -13.95
C ILE A 264 -10.32 28.72 -14.38
N ASP A 265 -9.60 29.26 -15.36
CA ASP A 265 -9.84 30.62 -15.87
C ASP A 265 -11.19 30.78 -16.54
N TYR A 266 -11.62 29.76 -17.30
CA TYR A 266 -12.94 29.74 -17.90
C TYR A 266 -14.04 29.71 -16.83
N ASN A 267 -13.85 28.91 -15.78
CA ASN A 267 -14.81 28.77 -14.69
C ASN A 267 -14.92 30.06 -13.87
N ILE A 268 -13.80 30.72 -13.56
CA ILE A 268 -13.79 32.04 -12.92
C ILE A 268 -14.56 33.06 -13.76
N ALA A 269 -14.27 33.15 -15.06
CA ALA A 269 -14.93 34.11 -15.95
C ALA A 269 -16.44 33.84 -16.15
N THR A 270 -16.86 32.58 -16.03
CA THR A 270 -18.24 32.15 -16.30
C THR A 270 -19.13 32.27 -15.06
N TYR A 271 -18.63 31.89 -13.88
CA TYR A 271 -19.44 31.67 -12.69
C TYR A 271 -19.23 32.71 -11.58
N CYS A 272 -18.06 33.34 -11.49
CA CYS A 272 -17.85 34.42 -10.52
C CYS A 272 -18.53 35.71 -10.99
N SER A 273 -19.31 36.35 -10.13
CA SER A 273 -19.99 37.60 -10.51
C SER A 273 -19.04 38.81 -10.67
N ASN A 274 -17.84 38.74 -10.08
CA ASN A 274 -16.77 39.72 -10.29
C ASN A 274 -15.39 39.02 -10.48
N PRO A 275 -15.11 38.48 -11.68
CA PRO A 275 -13.89 37.72 -11.97
C PRO A 275 -12.59 38.46 -11.66
N SER A 276 -12.56 39.80 -11.83
CA SER A 276 -11.38 40.61 -11.55
C SER A 276 -11.05 40.76 -10.06
N SER A 277 -11.96 40.35 -9.17
CA SER A 277 -11.73 40.34 -7.71
C SER A 277 -11.20 39.02 -7.18
N VAL A 278 -11.05 38.00 -8.04
CA VAL A 278 -10.52 36.70 -7.65
C VAL A 278 -9.00 36.80 -7.53
N ASP A 279 -8.51 36.50 -6.34
CA ASP A 279 -7.13 36.14 -6.10
C ASP A 279 -7.05 34.60 -6.09
N LYS A 280 -6.20 34.02 -6.95
CA LYS A 280 -6.04 32.58 -7.05
C LYS A 280 -5.19 32.00 -5.93
N GLU A 281 -4.40 32.84 -5.26
CA GLU A 281 -3.57 32.48 -4.12
C GLU A 281 -4.34 32.62 -2.78
N ASP A 282 -5.58 33.13 -2.79
CA ASP A 282 -6.45 33.18 -1.61
C ASP A 282 -6.79 31.75 -1.17
N GLU A 283 -6.32 31.34 0.00
CA GLU A 283 -6.57 29.99 0.55
C GLU A 283 -8.06 29.65 0.58
N ALA A 284 -8.91 30.62 0.94
CA ALA A 284 -10.34 30.41 1.03
C ALA A 284 -10.99 30.24 -0.37
N PHE A 285 -10.40 30.80 -1.43
CA PHE A 285 -10.81 30.55 -2.81
C PHE A 285 -10.36 29.16 -3.25
N GLN A 286 -9.10 28.81 -3.02
CA GLN A 286 -8.58 27.49 -3.37
C GLN A 286 -9.38 26.37 -2.69
N GLU A 287 -9.62 26.51 -1.38
CA GLU A 287 -10.38 25.53 -0.61
C GLU A 287 -11.82 25.40 -1.11
N SER A 288 -12.47 26.51 -1.50
CA SER A 288 -13.82 26.45 -2.07
C SER A 288 -13.92 25.67 -3.39
N ASN A 289 -12.79 25.46 -4.07
CA ASN A 289 -12.69 24.73 -5.33
C ASN A 289 -12.18 23.29 -5.15
N ARG A 290 -11.94 22.85 -3.91
CA ARG A 290 -11.57 21.47 -3.58
C ARG A 290 -12.81 20.65 -3.26
N MET A 291 -13.27 19.88 -4.25
CA MET A 291 -14.53 19.16 -4.17
C MET A 291 -14.32 17.76 -3.60
N HIS A 292 -14.63 17.59 -2.31
CA HIS A 292 -14.52 16.32 -1.56
C HIS A 292 -15.56 15.29 -2.02
N ALA A 293 -15.31 14.63 -3.15
CA ALA A 293 -16.35 13.99 -3.95
C ALA A 293 -16.23 12.47 -4.05
N ILE A 294 -17.37 11.82 -4.26
CA ILE A 294 -17.48 10.44 -4.74
C ILE A 294 -18.02 10.47 -6.16
N ASN A 295 -17.24 9.99 -7.14
CA ASN A 295 -17.54 10.08 -8.59
C ASN A 295 -17.88 11.50 -9.09
N GLY A 296 -17.36 12.53 -8.41
CA GLY A 296 -17.68 13.92 -8.71
C GLY A 296 -18.97 14.45 -8.09
N PHE A 297 -19.53 13.78 -7.08
CA PHE A 297 -20.67 14.28 -6.32
C PHE A 297 -20.32 14.50 -4.85
N VAL A 298 -20.85 15.57 -4.27
CA VAL A 298 -20.64 15.96 -2.86
C VAL A 298 -21.96 16.04 -2.08
N PHE A 299 -21.89 16.01 -0.76
CA PHE A 299 -23.02 16.15 0.18
C PHE A 299 -24.20 15.20 -0.12
N GLY A 300 -23.91 13.93 -0.45
CA GLY A 300 -24.94 12.91 -0.74
C GLY A 300 -25.66 13.06 -2.08
N ASN A 301 -25.11 13.85 -3.01
CA ASN A 301 -25.73 14.07 -4.31
C ASN A 301 -25.53 12.93 -5.33
N LEU A 302 -24.68 11.93 -5.02
CA LEU A 302 -24.50 10.75 -5.87
C LEU A 302 -25.87 10.10 -6.17
N PRO A 303 -26.18 9.80 -7.45
CA PRO A 303 -27.39 9.07 -7.81
C PRO A 303 -27.49 7.69 -7.13
N GLU A 304 -28.71 7.20 -6.97
CA GLU A 304 -28.97 6.01 -6.16
C GLU A 304 -28.21 4.75 -6.63
N LEU A 305 -27.45 4.17 -5.73
CA LEU A 305 -26.80 2.86 -5.87
C LEU A 305 -27.78 1.77 -5.40
N ASN A 306 -28.50 1.16 -6.34
CA ASN A 306 -29.56 0.20 -6.02
C ASN A 306 -29.05 -1.25 -6.12
N MET A 307 -29.23 -2.04 -5.05
CA MET A 307 -28.86 -3.46 -5.02
C MET A 307 -29.90 -4.30 -4.29
N CYS A 308 -29.75 -5.62 -4.36
CA CYS A 308 -30.68 -6.58 -3.78
C CYS A 308 -30.04 -7.29 -2.58
N ALA A 309 -30.78 -7.41 -1.48
CA ALA A 309 -30.37 -8.22 -0.34
C ALA A 309 -30.08 -9.67 -0.78
N GLN A 310 -29.08 -10.31 -0.17
CA GLN A 310 -28.60 -11.67 -0.43
C GLN A 310 -28.00 -11.91 -1.83
N LYS A 311 -27.75 -10.84 -2.61
CA LYS A 311 -27.12 -10.92 -3.93
C LYS A 311 -25.67 -10.47 -3.88
N ARG A 312 -24.79 -11.06 -4.68
CA ARG A 312 -23.37 -10.72 -4.63
C ARG A 312 -23.12 -9.38 -5.32
N VAL A 313 -22.38 -8.51 -4.65
CA VAL A 313 -22.00 -7.18 -5.15
C VAL A 313 -20.49 -7.05 -5.12
N ALA A 314 -19.90 -6.61 -6.23
CA ALA A 314 -18.50 -6.20 -6.26
C ALA A 314 -18.39 -4.66 -6.25
N TRP A 315 -17.56 -4.14 -5.38
CA TRP A 315 -17.20 -2.73 -5.30
C TRP A 315 -15.80 -2.54 -5.83
N HIS A 316 -15.67 -1.80 -6.93
CA HIS A 316 -14.40 -1.39 -7.49
C HIS A 316 -14.11 0.02 -6.97
N LEU A 317 -13.22 0.11 -5.99
CA LEU A 317 -12.89 1.34 -5.27
C LEU A 317 -11.49 1.79 -5.67
N PHE A 318 -11.33 3.08 -5.93
CA PHE A 318 -10.03 3.66 -6.22
C PHE A 318 -9.96 5.12 -5.80
N GLY A 319 -8.75 5.58 -5.50
CA GLY A 319 -8.48 6.92 -5.01
C GLY A 319 -7.65 7.69 -6.02
N MET A 320 -7.76 9.01 -6.00
CA MET A 320 -6.93 9.87 -6.84
C MET A 320 -6.84 11.27 -6.26
N GLY A 321 -5.68 11.91 -6.38
CA GLY A 321 -5.50 13.31 -5.99
C GLY A 321 -4.13 13.58 -5.39
N ASN A 322 -4.09 14.21 -4.23
CA ASN A 322 -2.88 14.75 -3.61
C ASN A 322 -2.66 14.22 -2.18
N GLU A 323 -1.75 14.82 -1.41
CA GLU A 323 -1.42 14.43 -0.02
C GLU A 323 -2.65 14.37 0.91
N VAL A 324 -3.64 15.23 0.66
CA VAL A 324 -4.89 15.23 1.42
C VAL A 324 -5.76 14.01 1.15
N ASP A 325 -5.56 13.29 0.03
CA ASP A 325 -6.39 12.18 -0.42
C ASP A 325 -6.14 10.85 0.31
N VAL A 326 -6.15 10.91 1.65
CA VAL A 326 -6.24 9.75 2.52
C VAL A 326 -7.72 9.44 2.75
N HIS A 327 -8.24 8.38 2.14
CA HIS A 327 -9.66 8.02 2.26
C HIS A 327 -9.85 6.75 3.04
N THR A 328 -10.82 6.77 3.97
CA THR A 328 -11.30 5.57 4.66
C THR A 328 -12.80 5.44 4.42
N ALA A 329 -13.17 4.70 3.37
CA ALA A 329 -14.55 4.51 2.95
C ALA A 329 -15.25 3.50 3.86
N PHE A 330 -16.19 3.95 4.68
CA PHE A 330 -16.99 3.10 5.56
C PHE A 330 -18.35 2.79 4.95
N PHE A 331 -18.69 1.50 4.86
CA PHE A 331 -19.97 1.01 4.38
C PHE A 331 -20.88 0.68 5.57
N HIS A 332 -21.72 1.64 5.98
CA HIS A 332 -22.56 1.49 7.17
C HIS A 332 -23.50 0.29 7.04
N GLY A 333 -23.59 -0.51 8.11
CA GLY A 333 -24.52 -1.64 8.23
C GLY A 333 -24.19 -2.88 7.39
N GLN A 334 -23.06 -2.89 6.68
CA GLN A 334 -22.66 -4.01 5.81
C GLN A 334 -21.22 -4.41 6.05
N MET A 335 -20.89 -5.64 5.66
CA MET A 335 -19.54 -6.19 5.75
C MET A 335 -18.98 -6.44 4.34
N LEU A 336 -17.71 -6.12 4.18
CA LEU A 336 -16.92 -6.35 2.99
C LEU A 336 -15.97 -7.54 3.18
N THR A 337 -15.44 -8.02 2.07
CA THR A 337 -14.27 -8.88 2.04
C THR A 337 -13.30 -8.32 1.01
N ILE A 338 -12.06 -8.05 1.43
CA ILE A 338 -10.98 -7.53 0.58
C ILE A 338 -9.82 -8.52 0.69
N ARG A 339 -9.38 -9.08 -0.43
CA ARG A 339 -8.26 -10.05 -0.49
C ARG A 339 -8.40 -11.18 0.54
N GLY A 340 -9.61 -11.72 0.68
CA GLY A 340 -9.91 -12.81 1.63
C GLY A 340 -10.08 -12.38 3.09
N HIS A 341 -9.87 -11.11 3.44
CA HIS A 341 -9.98 -10.60 4.81
C HIS A 341 -11.29 -9.86 5.07
N ARG A 342 -11.86 -10.03 6.27
CA ARG A 342 -13.10 -9.35 6.70
C ARG A 342 -12.81 -7.89 7.08
N THR A 343 -13.60 -6.96 6.53
CA THR A 343 -13.56 -5.52 6.87
C THR A 343 -14.90 -4.85 6.64
N ASP A 344 -15.15 -3.69 7.22
CA ASP A 344 -16.27 -2.79 6.88
C ASP A 344 -15.80 -1.44 6.32
N VAL A 345 -14.49 -1.20 6.34
CA VAL A 345 -13.83 -0.04 5.76
C VAL A 345 -12.88 -0.45 4.64
N ALA A 346 -12.70 0.44 3.66
CA ALA A 346 -11.66 0.36 2.65
C ALA A 346 -10.76 1.60 2.74
N HIS A 347 -9.45 1.39 2.91
CA HIS A 347 -8.45 2.45 2.84
C HIS A 347 -8.03 2.65 1.39
N ILE A 348 -8.01 3.90 0.94
CA ILE A 348 -7.80 4.26 -0.45
C ILE A 348 -6.98 5.55 -0.50
N PHE A 349 -5.86 5.53 -1.23
CA PHE A 349 -4.93 6.64 -1.43
C PHE A 349 -4.83 6.96 -2.95
N PRO A 350 -4.07 7.98 -3.38
CA PRO A 350 -3.93 8.27 -4.81
C PRO A 350 -3.43 7.07 -5.62
N ALA A 351 -4.21 6.62 -6.60
CA ALA A 351 -3.99 5.41 -7.39
C ALA A 351 -3.94 4.08 -6.61
N THR A 352 -4.49 4.02 -5.40
CA THR A 352 -4.78 2.73 -4.75
C THR A 352 -5.98 2.07 -5.43
N PHE A 353 -5.85 0.79 -5.79
CA PHE A 353 -6.93 0.03 -6.43
C PHE A 353 -7.41 -1.13 -5.54
N VAL A 354 -8.71 -1.11 -5.23
CA VAL A 354 -9.34 -2.09 -4.34
C VAL A 354 -10.54 -2.72 -5.05
N THR A 355 -10.64 -4.04 -4.95
CA THR A 355 -11.87 -4.79 -5.26
C THR A 355 -12.39 -5.38 -3.96
N ALA A 356 -13.56 -4.91 -3.51
CA ALA A 356 -14.23 -5.39 -2.31
C ALA A 356 -15.49 -6.18 -2.68
N GLU A 357 -15.70 -7.32 -2.04
CA GLU A 357 -16.89 -8.15 -2.23
C GLU A 357 -17.86 -7.97 -1.07
N MET A 358 -19.16 -7.88 -1.38
CA MET A 358 -20.23 -7.69 -0.41
C MET A 358 -21.41 -8.60 -0.72
N VAL A 359 -22.06 -9.12 0.33
CA VAL A 359 -23.40 -9.71 0.24
C VAL A 359 -24.31 -8.93 1.18
N PRO A 360 -25.08 -7.94 0.67
CA PRO A 360 -25.86 -7.05 1.50
C PRO A 360 -26.97 -7.83 2.20
N GLN A 361 -27.16 -7.59 3.49
CA GLN A 361 -28.13 -8.32 4.32
C GLN A 361 -29.36 -7.47 4.61
N GLU A 362 -29.14 -6.37 5.32
CA GLU A 362 -30.22 -5.55 5.87
C GLU A 362 -30.80 -4.59 4.83
N VAL A 363 -32.12 -4.62 4.69
CA VAL A 363 -32.88 -3.79 3.75
C VAL A 363 -32.98 -2.36 4.30
N GLY A 364 -32.70 -1.36 3.45
CA GLY A 364 -32.73 0.04 3.85
C GLY A 364 -31.85 0.93 2.98
N ILE A 365 -31.89 2.22 3.28
CA ILE A 365 -30.99 3.22 2.70
C ILE A 365 -29.82 3.41 3.65
N TRP A 366 -28.61 3.13 3.18
CA TRP A 366 -27.39 3.09 3.97
C TRP A 366 -26.40 4.14 3.51
N LEU A 367 -25.56 4.60 4.44
CA LEU A 367 -24.52 5.60 4.21
C LEU A 367 -23.21 4.95 3.76
N ILE A 368 -22.56 5.56 2.76
CA ILE A 368 -21.13 5.41 2.48
C ILE A 368 -20.50 6.75 2.83
N SER A 369 -19.49 6.74 3.68
CA SER A 369 -18.81 7.97 4.08
C SER A 369 -17.31 7.78 4.23
N CYS A 370 -16.53 8.79 3.85
CA CYS A 370 -15.13 8.86 4.23
C CYS A 370 -15.03 9.20 5.73
N GLN A 371 -14.24 8.46 6.51
CA GLN A 371 -14.09 8.67 7.96
C GLN A 371 -13.02 9.69 8.34
N VAL A 372 -12.35 10.30 7.36
CA VAL A 372 -11.44 11.42 7.63
C VAL A 372 -12.25 12.67 7.96
N ASN A 373 -11.91 13.31 9.09
CA ASN A 373 -12.74 14.39 9.67
C ASN A 373 -13.05 15.52 8.69
N SER A 374 -12.05 16.05 7.96
CA SER A 374 -12.26 17.10 6.94
C SER A 374 -13.15 16.59 5.81
N HIS A 375 -12.82 15.43 5.21
CA HIS A 375 -13.56 14.88 4.07
C HIS A 375 -15.03 14.60 4.42
N LEU A 376 -15.29 14.10 5.63
CA LEU A 376 -16.64 13.86 6.11
C LEU A 376 -17.42 15.17 6.24
N GLN A 377 -16.81 16.18 6.87
CA GLN A 377 -17.40 17.51 7.08
C GLN A 377 -17.70 18.20 5.75
N ASP A 378 -16.79 18.10 4.79
CA ASP A 378 -16.80 18.83 3.53
C ASP A 378 -17.55 18.06 2.41
N GLY A 379 -18.23 16.97 2.78
CA GLY A 379 -19.31 16.40 1.99
C GLY A 379 -19.01 15.08 1.27
N MET A 380 -17.91 14.38 1.60
CA MET A 380 -17.54 13.10 0.99
C MET A 380 -18.40 11.93 1.51
N GLN A 381 -19.67 11.95 1.11
CA GLN A 381 -20.72 11.05 1.56
C GLN A 381 -21.68 10.72 0.42
N ALA A 382 -22.18 9.49 0.40
CA ALA A 382 -23.16 8.99 -0.56
C ALA A 382 -24.14 8.01 0.11
N LEU A 383 -25.27 7.78 -0.55
CA LEU A 383 -26.29 6.83 -0.08
C LEU A 383 -26.43 5.67 -1.06
N TYR A 384 -26.64 4.46 -0.54
CA TYR A 384 -26.98 3.28 -1.32
C TYR A 384 -28.23 2.60 -0.77
N ASN A 385 -28.96 1.88 -1.62
CA ASN A 385 -30.26 1.32 -1.30
C ASN A 385 -30.25 -0.20 -1.48
N VAL A 386 -30.43 -0.91 -0.38
CA VAL A 386 -30.57 -2.37 -0.35
C VAL A 386 -32.05 -2.71 -0.35
N LYS A 387 -32.54 -3.32 -1.43
CA LYS A 387 -33.93 -3.71 -1.61
C LYS A 387 -34.16 -5.19 -1.32
N SER A 388 -35.36 -5.53 -0.86
CA SER A 388 -35.81 -6.91 -0.81
C SER A 388 -36.19 -7.39 -2.22
N CYS A 389 -35.42 -8.32 -2.77
CA CYS A 389 -35.64 -8.87 -4.12
C CYS A 389 -36.02 -10.36 -4.11
N SER A 390 -36.10 -10.98 -2.94
CA SER A 390 -36.46 -12.39 -2.75
C SER A 390 -37.50 -12.52 -1.65
N MET A 391 -38.40 -13.50 -1.76
CA MET A 391 -39.38 -13.84 -0.71
C MET A 391 -38.83 -14.82 0.35
N ALA A 392 -37.56 -15.25 0.22
CA ALA A 392 -36.95 -16.13 1.21
C ALA A 392 -36.64 -15.32 2.49
N PRO A 393 -37.11 -15.74 3.67
CA PRO A 393 -36.80 -15.04 4.91
C PRO A 393 -35.30 -15.18 5.21
N PRO A 394 -34.57 -14.08 5.48
CA PRO A 394 -33.24 -14.17 6.02
C PRO A 394 -33.37 -14.51 7.51
N MET A 395 -33.02 -15.73 7.90
CA MET A 395 -32.69 -16.00 9.30
C MET A 395 -31.68 -17.13 9.37
N ASN A 396 -30.42 -16.76 9.53
CA ASN A 396 -29.55 -17.62 10.33
C ASN A 396 -30.01 -17.44 11.76
N LEU A 397 -30.72 -18.42 12.32
CA LEU A 397 -31.01 -18.44 13.76
C LEU A 397 -29.65 -18.41 14.47
N LEU A 398 -29.37 -17.30 15.16
CA LEU A 398 -28.14 -17.15 15.93
C LEU A 398 -28.21 -18.13 17.11
N THR A 399 -27.27 -19.07 17.16
CA THR A 399 -27.20 -20.11 18.20
C THR A 399 -26.22 -19.77 19.33
N GLY A 400 -25.61 -18.59 19.29
CA GLY A 400 -24.66 -18.13 20.29
C GLY A 400 -25.31 -17.54 21.53
N LYS A 401 -24.50 -16.87 22.35
CA LYS A 401 -24.92 -16.24 23.60
C LYS A 401 -25.42 -14.83 23.35
N VAL A 402 -26.36 -14.39 24.19
CA VAL A 402 -26.67 -12.97 24.33
C VAL A 402 -25.70 -12.36 25.34
N ARG A 403 -24.93 -11.37 24.91
CA ARG A 403 -23.95 -10.65 25.73
C ARG A 403 -24.48 -9.27 26.05
N GLN A 404 -24.76 -9.04 27.32
CA GLN A 404 -25.28 -7.76 27.81
C GLN A 404 -24.16 -6.90 28.38
N TYR A 405 -24.13 -5.63 27.97
CA TYR A 405 -23.18 -4.63 28.43
C TYR A 405 -23.95 -3.40 28.94
N PHE A 406 -23.57 -2.90 30.11
CA PHE A 406 -24.11 -1.66 30.69
C PHE A 406 -23.04 -0.58 30.60
N ILE A 407 -23.23 0.37 29.68
CA ILE A 407 -22.24 1.41 29.39
C ILE A 407 -22.87 2.77 29.62
N ALA A 408 -22.16 3.70 30.22
CA ALA A 408 -22.64 5.05 30.39
C ALA A 408 -21.57 6.09 30.04
N ALA A 409 -22.01 7.21 29.47
CA ALA A 409 -21.16 8.34 29.11
C ALA A 409 -21.15 9.38 30.24
N TYR A 410 -19.97 9.82 30.66
CA TYR A 410 -19.78 10.83 31.71
C TYR A 410 -18.68 11.82 31.36
N GLU A 411 -18.86 13.05 31.84
CA GLU A 411 -17.86 14.10 31.75
C GLU A 411 -16.77 13.89 32.80
N ILE A 412 -15.51 13.97 32.37
CA ILE A 412 -14.33 13.79 33.20
C ILE A 412 -13.31 14.88 32.90
N GLN A 413 -12.44 15.16 33.88
CA GLN A 413 -11.23 15.93 33.65
C GLN A 413 -10.09 14.94 33.32
N TRP A 414 -9.54 15.04 32.12
CA TRP A 414 -8.50 14.17 31.60
C TRP A 414 -7.15 14.89 31.59
N ASP A 415 -6.12 14.25 32.16
CA ASP A 415 -4.74 14.71 32.11
C ASP A 415 -3.94 13.83 31.14
N TYR A 416 -3.41 14.44 30.07
CA TYR A 416 -2.61 13.75 29.06
C TYR A 416 -1.19 13.40 29.53
N GLY A 417 -0.70 14.02 30.61
CA GLY A 417 0.66 13.84 31.10
C GLY A 417 0.71 13.78 32.63
N PRO A 418 0.03 12.80 33.26
CA PRO A 418 -0.14 12.76 34.72
C PRO A 418 1.18 12.64 35.49
N MET A 419 2.25 12.15 34.84
CA MET A 419 3.60 12.07 35.43
C MET A 419 4.33 13.41 35.45
N GLY A 420 3.92 14.40 34.64
CA GLY A 420 4.57 15.72 34.54
C GLY A 420 5.95 15.73 33.86
N HIS A 421 6.49 14.57 33.51
CA HIS A 421 7.75 14.39 32.80
C HIS A 421 7.58 13.40 31.64
N ASP A 422 8.42 13.53 30.63
CA ASP A 422 8.53 12.61 29.51
C ASP A 422 9.12 11.27 29.99
N GLY A 423 8.38 10.18 29.78
CA GLY A 423 8.77 8.84 30.25
C GLY A 423 10.06 8.31 29.63
N ASN A 424 10.46 8.79 28.44
CA ASN A 424 11.69 8.33 27.76
C ASN A 424 12.89 9.20 28.15
N THR A 425 12.77 10.53 28.07
CA THR A 425 13.90 11.44 28.35
C THR A 425 14.04 11.81 29.84
N GLY A 426 13.01 11.59 30.65
CA GLY A 426 12.95 12.03 32.05
C GLY A 426 12.83 13.55 32.22
N LYS A 427 12.73 14.32 31.13
CA LYS A 427 12.65 15.78 31.15
C LYS A 427 11.24 16.26 31.51
N ASN A 428 11.14 17.45 32.08
CA ASN A 428 9.85 18.04 32.44
C ASN A 428 9.06 18.40 31.17
N LEU A 429 7.76 18.06 31.11
CA LEU A 429 6.92 18.35 29.94
C LEU A 429 6.78 19.85 29.64
N ARG A 430 7.04 20.71 30.62
CA ARG A 430 6.96 22.18 30.53
C ARG A 430 8.34 22.86 30.42
N GLU A 431 9.40 22.10 30.14
CA GLU A 431 10.75 22.65 30.00
C GLU A 431 10.82 23.64 28.81
N PRO A 432 11.33 24.89 29.01
CA PRO A 432 11.41 25.88 27.94
C PRO A 432 12.23 25.40 26.73
N GLY A 433 11.66 25.52 25.53
CA GLY A 433 12.30 25.09 24.28
C GLY A 433 12.20 23.60 23.98
N SER A 434 11.54 22.80 24.81
CA SER A 434 11.22 21.40 24.51
C SER A 434 10.01 21.28 23.57
N GLY A 435 9.96 20.24 22.74
CA GLY A 435 8.80 19.95 21.87
C GLY A 435 7.49 19.78 22.66
N SER A 436 7.57 19.20 23.86
CA SER A 436 6.43 19.04 24.77
C SER A 436 5.89 20.35 25.33
N GLU A 437 6.71 21.40 25.44
CA GLU A 437 6.27 22.70 25.99
C GLU A 437 5.07 23.26 25.22
N LYS A 438 5.05 23.10 23.89
CA LYS A 438 3.97 23.58 23.00
C LYS A 438 2.60 23.10 23.45
N PHE A 439 2.53 21.86 23.97
CA PHE A 439 1.29 21.18 24.34
C PHE A 439 0.97 21.29 25.84
N PHE A 440 1.98 21.26 26.72
CA PHE A 440 1.77 21.20 28.18
C PHE A 440 1.89 22.54 28.92
N LYS A 441 2.38 23.60 28.26
CA LYS A 441 2.48 24.93 28.85
C LYS A 441 1.10 25.54 29.10
N LYS A 442 0.87 25.96 30.35
CA LYS A 442 -0.32 26.70 30.77
C LYS A 442 -0.02 28.20 30.79
N SER A 443 -0.85 29.01 30.15
CA SER A 443 -0.73 30.48 30.13
C SER A 443 -2.11 31.14 29.95
N SER A 444 -2.17 32.47 29.90
CA SER A 444 -3.41 33.21 29.58
C SER A 444 -3.99 32.87 28.19
N SER A 445 -3.19 32.28 27.30
CA SER A 445 -3.57 31.88 25.94
C SER A 445 -3.43 30.38 25.67
N ARG A 446 -3.08 29.56 26.68
CA ARG A 446 -2.89 28.11 26.54
C ARG A 446 -3.49 27.34 27.72
N ILE A 447 -4.31 26.33 27.40
CA ILE A 447 -5.03 25.51 28.39
C ILE A 447 -4.05 24.61 29.17
N GLY A 448 -3.04 24.05 28.52
CA GLY A 448 -2.07 23.12 29.10
C GLY A 448 -2.40 21.66 28.75
N GLY A 449 -2.09 20.73 29.67
CA GLY A 449 -2.26 19.27 29.45
C GLY A 449 -3.55 18.65 30.00
N THR A 450 -4.45 19.45 30.59
CA THR A 450 -5.63 18.93 31.30
C THR A 450 -6.92 19.52 30.72
N TYR A 451 -7.86 18.65 30.30
CA TYR A 451 -9.06 19.02 29.54
C TYR A 451 -10.31 18.33 30.09
N TRP A 452 -11.46 19.02 30.07
CA TRP A 452 -12.77 18.37 30.16
C TRP A 452 -13.05 17.57 28.90
N LYS A 453 -13.44 16.32 29.11
CA LYS A 453 -13.73 15.30 28.10
C LYS A 453 -14.95 14.50 28.50
N VAL A 454 -15.39 13.61 27.63
CA VAL A 454 -16.44 12.61 27.94
C VAL A 454 -15.88 11.21 27.65
N ARG A 455 -16.24 10.24 28.50
CA ARG A 455 -15.74 8.85 28.40
C ARG A 455 -16.86 7.84 28.56
N TYR A 456 -16.77 6.71 27.84
CA TYR A 456 -17.60 5.53 28.08
C TYR A 456 -17.06 4.73 29.27
N GLU A 457 -17.94 4.37 30.19
CA GLU A 457 -17.59 3.61 31.39
C GLU A 457 -18.53 2.39 31.55
N ALA A 458 -17.98 1.23 31.92
CA ALA A 458 -18.75 0.00 32.16
C ALA A 458 -19.30 -0.09 33.58
N PHE A 459 -20.49 -0.68 33.72
CA PHE A 459 -21.18 -0.97 34.98
C PHE A 459 -21.60 -2.44 35.05
N GLN A 460 -21.79 -2.94 36.27
CA GLN A 460 -22.17 -4.34 36.48
C GLN A 460 -23.60 -4.64 36.01
N ASP A 461 -24.51 -3.67 36.15
CA ASP A 461 -25.93 -3.83 35.86
C ASP A 461 -26.63 -2.53 35.44
N GLU A 462 -27.94 -2.62 35.21
CA GLU A 462 -28.81 -1.53 34.76
C GLU A 462 -29.03 -0.40 35.79
N THR A 463 -28.54 -0.55 37.03
CA THR A 463 -28.61 0.49 38.06
C THR A 463 -27.58 1.59 37.85
N PHE A 464 -26.50 1.30 37.12
CA PHE A 464 -25.38 2.21 36.87
C PHE A 464 -24.75 2.79 38.16
N GLN A 465 -24.69 1.99 39.22
CA GLN A 465 -24.07 2.38 40.51
C GLN A 465 -22.65 1.83 40.65
N GLU A 466 -22.44 0.54 40.41
CA GLU A 466 -21.15 -0.12 40.58
C GLU A 466 -20.40 -0.25 39.25
N LYS A 467 -19.23 0.40 39.18
CA LYS A 467 -18.35 0.37 38.01
C LYS A 467 -17.65 -0.98 37.88
N VAL A 468 -17.41 -1.40 36.65
CA VAL A 468 -16.52 -2.52 36.35
C VAL A 468 -15.10 -1.97 36.22
N HIS A 469 -14.19 -2.42 37.07
CA HIS A 469 -12.77 -2.08 36.98
C HIS A 469 -11.93 -3.35 37.05
N LEU A 470 -11.12 -3.58 36.01
CA LEU A 470 -10.17 -4.69 35.92
C LEU A 470 -8.77 -4.09 35.86
N GLU A 471 -7.84 -4.57 36.68
CA GLU A 471 -6.45 -4.06 36.69
C GLU A 471 -5.77 -4.17 35.32
N GLU A 472 -6.14 -5.18 34.54
CA GLU A 472 -5.62 -5.41 33.19
C GLU A 472 -6.07 -4.34 32.19
N ASP A 473 -7.21 -3.69 32.43
CA ASP A 473 -7.79 -2.65 31.57
C ASP A 473 -7.20 -1.26 31.87
N ASN A 474 -6.25 -1.14 32.81
CA ASN A 474 -5.59 0.14 33.13
C ASN A 474 -4.90 0.77 31.91
N HIS A 475 -4.46 -0.05 30.94
CA HIS A 475 -3.84 0.43 29.70
C HIS A 475 -4.83 1.11 28.73
N LEU A 476 -6.14 0.89 28.89
CA LEU A 476 -7.15 1.48 28.00
C LEU A 476 -7.20 3.01 28.11
N GLY A 477 -6.80 3.57 29.24
CA GLY A 477 -6.74 5.02 29.44
C GLY A 477 -8.09 5.68 29.17
N ILE A 478 -8.14 6.54 28.14
CA ILE A 478 -9.36 7.25 27.77
C ILE A 478 -10.41 6.37 27.11
N LEU A 479 -10.02 5.23 26.52
CA LEU A 479 -10.93 4.34 25.82
C LEU A 479 -12.04 3.82 26.73
N GLY A 480 -13.17 3.55 26.11
CA GLY A 480 -14.28 2.82 26.70
C GLY A 480 -13.95 1.36 27.00
N PRO A 481 -14.86 0.64 27.68
CA PRO A 481 -14.70 -0.78 27.96
C PRO A 481 -14.66 -1.64 26.69
N VAL A 482 -13.95 -2.76 26.73
CA VAL A 482 -13.86 -3.69 25.59
C VAL A 482 -15.16 -4.50 25.45
N ILE A 483 -15.87 -4.33 24.34
CA ILE A 483 -17.02 -5.17 23.96
C ILE A 483 -16.48 -6.40 23.25
N ARG A 484 -16.94 -7.61 23.62
CA ARG A 484 -16.45 -8.87 23.06
C ARG A 484 -17.59 -9.74 22.56
N ALA A 485 -17.42 -10.39 21.43
CA ALA A 485 -18.39 -11.32 20.89
C ALA A 485 -17.74 -12.45 20.10
N GLU A 486 -18.40 -13.61 20.07
CA GLU A 486 -18.08 -14.67 19.12
C GLU A 486 -19.07 -14.69 17.96
N VAL A 487 -18.65 -15.29 16.85
CA VAL A 487 -19.56 -15.66 15.77
C VAL A 487 -20.74 -16.47 16.30
N GLY A 488 -21.94 -16.00 16.00
CA GLY A 488 -23.21 -16.56 16.45
C GLY A 488 -23.83 -15.81 17.64
N ASP A 489 -23.09 -14.92 18.30
CA ASP A 489 -23.59 -14.17 19.45
C ASP A 489 -24.49 -12.98 19.05
N THR A 490 -25.28 -12.53 20.02
CA THR A 490 -26.02 -11.26 19.99
C THR A 490 -25.46 -10.34 21.06
N ILE A 491 -25.17 -9.09 20.69
CA ILE A 491 -24.65 -8.07 21.60
C ILE A 491 -25.81 -7.13 21.94
N GLN A 492 -26.05 -6.92 23.22
CA GLN A 492 -27.02 -5.95 23.72
C GLN A 492 -26.30 -4.92 24.58
N VAL A 493 -26.32 -3.65 24.15
CA VAL A 493 -25.68 -2.55 24.89
C VAL A 493 -26.76 -1.63 25.44
N ILE A 494 -26.90 -1.63 26.76
CA ILE A 494 -27.78 -0.69 27.47
C ILE A 494 -26.94 0.55 27.76
N PHE A 495 -27.18 1.61 26.99
CA PHE A 495 -26.45 2.85 27.06
C PHE A 495 -27.21 3.89 27.89
N TYR A 496 -26.59 4.42 28.94
CA TYR A 496 -27.13 5.54 29.72
C TYR A 496 -26.27 6.79 29.52
N ASN A 497 -26.85 7.82 28.91
CA ASN A 497 -26.15 9.08 28.72
C ASN A 497 -26.30 9.98 29.96
N ARG A 498 -25.22 10.15 30.74
CA ARG A 498 -25.17 11.06 31.90
C ARG A 498 -24.36 12.33 31.64
N ALA A 499 -23.95 12.56 30.39
CA ALA A 499 -23.29 13.78 29.98
C ALA A 499 -24.30 14.88 29.61
N SER A 500 -23.82 16.11 29.42
CA SER A 500 -24.67 17.28 29.15
C SER A 500 -25.21 17.34 27.71
N ARG A 501 -24.74 16.47 26.81
CA ARG A 501 -25.10 16.46 25.38
C ARG A 501 -25.66 15.13 24.95
N ALA A 502 -26.39 15.12 23.85
CA ALA A 502 -26.87 13.88 23.23
C ALA A 502 -25.69 13.12 22.59
N PHE A 503 -25.65 11.80 22.82
CA PHE A 503 -24.61 10.91 22.30
C PHE A 503 -25.23 9.57 21.87
N SER A 504 -24.51 8.80 21.07
CA SER A 504 -24.91 7.48 20.59
C SER A 504 -23.81 6.43 20.79
N ILE A 505 -24.04 5.21 20.31
CA ILE A 505 -23.02 4.18 20.15
C ILE A 505 -23.22 3.54 18.76
N GLN A 506 -22.27 3.78 17.86
CA GLN A 506 -22.18 3.21 16.53
C GLN A 506 -21.02 2.21 16.50
N PRO A 507 -21.28 0.92 16.19
CA PRO A 507 -20.23 -0.08 16.12
C PRO A 507 -19.65 -0.22 14.70
N HIS A 508 -18.38 -0.65 14.63
CA HIS A 508 -17.80 -1.35 13.49
C HIS A 508 -17.83 -2.87 13.71
N GLY A 509 -17.73 -3.63 12.61
CA GLY A 509 -17.48 -5.08 12.62
C GLY A 509 -18.67 -5.97 12.99
N VAL A 510 -19.88 -5.41 13.14
CA VAL A 510 -21.10 -6.15 13.50
C VAL A 510 -22.30 -5.68 12.68
N PHE A 511 -23.37 -6.50 12.64
CA PHE A 511 -24.62 -6.14 11.96
C PHE A 511 -25.64 -5.57 12.94
N TYR A 512 -26.46 -4.66 12.42
CA TYR A 512 -27.53 -4.01 13.16
C TYR A 512 -28.65 -3.60 12.20
N GLU A 513 -29.88 -3.66 12.69
CA GLU A 513 -31.03 -3.14 11.96
C GLU A 513 -31.06 -1.61 12.04
N LYS A 514 -31.86 -0.98 11.16
CA LYS A 514 -31.96 0.48 11.08
C LYS A 514 -32.40 1.15 12.39
N ASP A 515 -33.29 0.52 13.13
CA ASP A 515 -33.76 1.03 14.42
C ASP A 515 -32.66 1.07 15.51
N TYR A 516 -31.51 0.41 15.27
CA TYR A 516 -30.37 0.33 16.19
C TYR A 516 -29.09 0.99 15.65
N GLU A 517 -29.18 1.73 14.54
CA GLU A 517 -28.05 2.48 13.97
C GLU A 517 -27.73 3.71 14.83
N GLY A 518 -26.46 3.91 15.20
CA GLY A 518 -26.02 5.00 16.06
C GLY A 518 -25.70 6.31 15.32
N THR A 519 -25.61 6.26 13.99
CA THR A 519 -25.29 7.41 13.12
C THR A 519 -26.55 8.14 12.71
N VAL A 520 -26.53 9.48 12.74
CA VAL A 520 -27.68 10.31 12.35
C VAL A 520 -27.56 10.84 10.91
N TYR A 521 -28.45 10.43 10.02
CA TYR A 521 -28.53 10.96 8.65
C TYR A 521 -29.93 10.80 8.03
N ASN A 522 -30.20 11.57 6.97
CA ASN A 522 -31.46 11.51 6.24
C ASN A 522 -31.53 10.27 5.33
N ASP A 523 -32.08 9.20 5.87
CA ASP A 523 -32.39 7.95 5.17
C ASP A 523 -33.85 7.88 4.67
N GLY A 524 -34.62 8.97 4.82
CA GLY A 524 -36.04 9.03 4.47
C GLY A 524 -37.00 8.40 5.48
N SER A 525 -36.49 7.89 6.61
CA SER A 525 -37.30 7.37 7.71
C SER A 525 -37.76 8.49 8.67
N SER A 526 -38.66 8.17 9.61
CA SER A 526 -39.10 9.09 10.67
C SER A 526 -38.12 9.17 11.85
N HIS A 527 -37.14 8.27 11.94
CA HIS A 527 -36.16 8.16 13.03
C HIS A 527 -34.77 7.97 12.43
N PRO A 528 -34.02 9.06 12.14
CA PRO A 528 -32.78 9.03 11.36
C PRO A 528 -31.56 8.40 12.10
N GLY A 529 -31.78 7.67 13.20
CA GLY A 529 -30.74 7.07 14.05
C GLY A 529 -31.17 6.97 15.53
N LEU A 530 -30.63 6.00 16.27
CA LEU A 530 -30.82 5.79 17.70
C LEU A 530 -29.77 6.55 18.51
N LEU A 531 -30.22 7.55 19.27
CA LEU A 531 -29.37 8.37 20.14
C LEU A 531 -30.00 8.52 21.52
N ALA A 532 -29.18 8.75 22.54
CA ALA A 532 -29.63 9.05 23.89
C ALA A 532 -29.47 10.54 24.18
N LYS A 533 -30.57 11.21 24.54
CA LYS A 533 -30.51 12.58 25.08
C LYS A 533 -29.86 12.58 26.48
N PRO A 534 -29.48 13.76 27.01
CA PRO A 534 -29.01 13.86 28.38
C PRO A 534 -29.99 13.22 29.37
N PHE A 535 -29.46 12.32 30.21
CA PHE A 535 -30.20 11.54 31.20
C PHE A 535 -31.21 10.53 30.62
N GLU A 536 -31.05 10.13 29.36
CA GLU A 536 -31.85 9.10 28.71
C GLU A 536 -31.09 7.76 28.61
N LYS A 537 -31.84 6.65 28.66
CA LYS A 537 -31.34 5.30 28.42
C LYS A 537 -31.85 4.79 27.07
N VAL A 538 -30.96 4.23 26.26
CA VAL A 538 -31.31 3.54 25.01
C VAL A 538 -30.66 2.17 24.98
N THR A 539 -31.22 1.24 24.21
CA THR A 539 -30.70 -0.12 24.10
C THR A 539 -30.39 -0.44 22.65
N TYR A 540 -29.14 -0.77 22.37
CA TYR A 540 -28.68 -1.21 21.06
C TYR A 540 -28.69 -2.74 20.99
N HIS A 541 -29.07 -3.26 19.82
CA HIS A 541 -29.06 -4.68 19.51
C HIS A 541 -28.22 -4.92 18.26
N TRP A 542 -27.12 -5.64 18.41
CA TRP A 542 -26.22 -6.00 17.32
C TRP A 542 -26.05 -7.51 17.25
N THR A 543 -25.68 -7.99 16.06
CA THR A 543 -25.53 -9.42 15.80
C THR A 543 -24.20 -9.72 15.11
N VAL A 544 -23.68 -10.91 15.38
CA VAL A 544 -22.45 -11.40 14.76
C VAL A 544 -22.76 -12.68 13.97
N PRO A 545 -23.42 -12.58 12.80
CA PRO A 545 -23.68 -13.75 11.98
C PRO A 545 -22.39 -14.38 11.44
N PRO A 546 -22.41 -15.64 10.98
CA PRO A 546 -21.22 -16.33 10.46
C PRO A 546 -20.46 -15.58 9.36
N HIS A 547 -21.17 -14.83 8.51
CA HIS A 547 -20.55 -14.04 7.45
C HIS A 547 -20.02 -12.68 7.92
N ALA A 548 -20.24 -12.27 9.18
CA ALA A 548 -19.63 -11.07 9.77
C ALA A 548 -18.30 -11.36 10.47
N GLY A 549 -18.10 -12.62 10.86
CA GLY A 549 -16.92 -13.04 11.60
C GLY A 549 -15.62 -13.05 10.80
N PRO A 550 -14.50 -13.30 11.50
CA PRO A 550 -13.21 -13.52 10.85
C PRO A 550 -13.26 -14.67 9.85
N THR A 551 -12.66 -14.48 8.68
CA THR A 551 -12.54 -15.49 7.63
C THR A 551 -11.55 -16.60 8.00
N ALA A 552 -11.30 -17.53 7.08
CA ALA A 552 -10.26 -18.54 7.24
C ALA A 552 -8.84 -17.94 7.25
N GLN A 553 -8.62 -16.86 6.50
CA GLN A 553 -7.32 -16.17 6.39
C GLN A 553 -7.10 -15.18 7.56
N ASP A 554 -8.18 -14.72 8.19
CA ASP A 554 -8.11 -13.84 9.34
C ASP A 554 -7.63 -14.56 10.62
N PRO A 555 -7.03 -13.80 11.56
CA PRO A 555 -6.75 -14.30 12.91
C PRO A 555 -8.02 -14.76 13.63
N SER A 556 -7.85 -15.44 14.77
CA SER A 556 -8.97 -15.94 15.57
C SER A 556 -9.92 -14.85 16.07
N CYS A 557 -9.42 -13.62 16.23
CA CYS A 557 -10.19 -12.45 16.63
C CYS A 557 -9.77 -11.23 15.81
N LEU A 558 -10.75 -10.41 15.42
CA LEU A 558 -10.56 -9.14 14.74
C LEU A 558 -10.93 -7.99 15.69
N THR A 559 -10.10 -6.95 15.68
CA THR A 559 -10.29 -5.74 16.48
C THR A 559 -11.03 -4.70 15.66
N TRP A 560 -12.10 -4.18 16.25
CA TRP A 560 -12.96 -3.11 15.75
C TRP A 560 -13.07 -2.02 16.80
N MET A 561 -13.85 -0.98 16.50
CA MET A 561 -14.17 0.08 17.45
C MET A 561 -15.67 0.36 17.48
N TYR A 562 -16.10 1.02 18.55
CA TYR A 562 -17.38 1.69 18.62
C TYR A 562 -17.16 3.12 19.08
N PHE A 563 -18.02 4.04 18.64
CA PHE A 563 -17.92 5.47 18.95
C PHE A 563 -19.28 6.14 18.94
N SER A 564 -19.39 7.38 19.41
CA SER A 564 -20.61 8.16 19.25
C SER A 564 -20.63 8.84 17.89
N ALA A 565 -21.72 8.66 17.15
CA ALA A 565 -21.88 9.12 15.77
C ALA A 565 -23.05 10.11 15.61
N VAL A 566 -23.41 10.83 16.69
CA VAL A 566 -24.33 11.97 16.60
C VAL A 566 -23.64 13.11 15.85
N ASP A 567 -22.39 13.38 16.20
CA ASP A 567 -21.44 14.18 15.44
C ASP A 567 -20.08 13.45 15.52
N PRO A 568 -19.79 12.53 14.58
CA PRO A 568 -18.64 11.64 14.70
C PRO A 568 -17.30 12.37 14.81
N ILE A 569 -17.20 13.59 14.26
CA ILE A 569 -15.97 14.40 14.35
C ILE A 569 -15.81 14.94 15.77
N ARG A 570 -16.85 15.57 16.31
CA ARG A 570 -16.75 16.23 17.63
C ARG A 570 -16.82 15.25 18.78
N ASP A 571 -17.62 14.20 18.64
CA ASP A 571 -17.84 13.19 19.68
C ASP A 571 -16.56 12.38 19.96
N THR A 572 -15.87 11.93 18.91
CA THR A 572 -14.61 11.16 19.04
C THR A 572 -13.48 12.02 19.60
N ASN A 573 -13.31 13.26 19.11
CA ASN A 573 -12.35 14.23 19.68
C ASN A 573 -12.66 14.59 21.14
N SER A 574 -13.94 14.54 21.54
CA SER A 574 -14.35 14.73 22.94
C SER A 574 -14.03 13.53 23.84
N GLY A 575 -13.77 12.34 23.27
CA GLY A 575 -13.28 11.14 23.98
C GLY A 575 -14.16 9.88 23.84
N LEU A 576 -15.25 9.91 23.06
CA LEU A 576 -16.18 8.77 22.94
C LEU A 576 -15.72 7.74 21.89
N VAL A 577 -14.76 6.91 22.28
CA VAL A 577 -14.29 5.75 21.50
C VAL A 577 -14.03 4.57 22.42
N GLY A 578 -14.34 3.35 21.98
CA GLY A 578 -13.97 2.13 22.69
C GLY A 578 -13.71 0.95 21.73
N PRO A 579 -12.95 -0.06 22.17
CA PRO A 579 -12.63 -1.22 21.36
C PRO A 579 -13.74 -2.28 21.36
N LEU A 580 -13.92 -2.94 20.23
CA LEU A 580 -14.83 -4.08 20.04
C LEU A 580 -14.06 -5.25 19.46
N LEU A 581 -14.17 -6.44 20.02
CA LEU A 581 -13.46 -7.64 19.57
C LEU A 581 -14.47 -8.68 19.07
N VAL A 582 -14.35 -9.09 17.81
CA VAL A 582 -15.15 -10.18 17.22
C VAL A 582 -14.27 -11.39 16.95
N CYS A 583 -14.63 -12.52 17.54
CA CYS A 583 -13.85 -13.75 17.48
C CYS A 583 -14.58 -14.89 16.76
N LYS A 584 -13.82 -15.85 16.23
CA LYS A 584 -14.34 -17.13 15.74
C LYS A 584 -15.08 -17.85 16.88
N ALA A 585 -16.09 -18.65 16.52
CA ALA A 585 -16.88 -19.40 17.51
C ALA A 585 -15.98 -20.31 18.38
N GLY A 586 -16.13 -20.21 19.70
CA GLY A 586 -15.35 -20.95 20.68
C GLY A 586 -13.91 -20.48 20.89
N ALA A 587 -13.49 -19.35 20.33
CA ALA A 587 -12.15 -18.79 20.53
C ALA A 587 -11.98 -18.05 21.87
N LEU A 588 -13.07 -17.63 22.51
CA LEU A 588 -13.07 -16.99 23.83
C LEU A 588 -13.21 -18.02 24.96
N GLY A 589 -12.50 -17.77 26.06
CA GLY A 589 -12.62 -18.47 27.33
C GLY A 589 -13.92 -18.13 28.07
N ALA A 590 -14.13 -18.78 29.22
CA ALA A 590 -15.28 -18.47 30.09
C ALA A 590 -15.20 -17.06 30.72
N ASP A 591 -13.97 -16.55 30.86
CA ASP A 591 -13.61 -15.19 31.29
C ASP A 591 -13.73 -14.15 30.16
N GLY A 592 -14.04 -14.57 28.93
CA GLY A 592 -14.16 -13.70 27.77
C GLY A 592 -12.83 -13.34 27.10
N LYS A 593 -11.69 -13.86 27.57
CA LYS A 593 -10.37 -13.64 26.93
C LYS A 593 -10.11 -14.62 25.81
N GLN A 594 -9.25 -14.26 24.87
CA GLN A 594 -8.85 -15.20 23.81
C GLN A 594 -8.09 -16.41 24.37
N LYS A 595 -8.48 -17.62 23.95
CA LYS A 595 -7.79 -18.85 24.34
C LYS A 595 -6.36 -18.87 23.78
N GLY A 596 -5.40 -19.19 24.65
CA GLY A 596 -3.98 -19.28 24.28
C GLY A 596 -3.25 -17.94 24.24
N VAL A 597 -3.89 -16.85 24.69
CA VAL A 597 -3.29 -15.52 24.81
C VAL A 597 -3.16 -15.19 26.29
N ASP A 598 -1.93 -14.88 26.74
CA ASP A 598 -1.66 -14.58 28.16
C ASP A 598 -2.07 -13.13 28.53
N LYS A 599 -1.90 -12.17 27.61
CA LYS A 599 -2.26 -10.75 27.77
C LYS A 599 -2.75 -10.16 26.45
N GLU A 600 -3.76 -9.29 26.53
CA GLU A 600 -4.33 -8.54 25.41
C GLU A 600 -4.13 -7.04 25.67
N PHE A 601 -3.75 -6.27 24.64
CA PHE A 601 -3.60 -4.82 24.73
C PHE A 601 -4.35 -4.17 23.57
N PHE A 602 -5.06 -3.08 23.86
CA PHE A 602 -5.77 -2.26 22.88
C PHE A 602 -5.16 -0.87 22.87
N LEU A 603 -4.70 -0.42 21.71
CA LEU A 603 -4.04 0.87 21.52
C LEU A 603 -4.84 1.67 20.50
N LEU A 604 -5.11 2.94 20.83
CA LEU A 604 -5.68 3.91 19.90
C LEU A 604 -4.60 4.97 19.60
N PHE A 605 -4.04 4.90 18.40
CA PHE A 605 -3.18 5.95 17.87
C PHE A 605 -4.08 6.99 17.19
N THR A 606 -4.17 8.18 17.79
CA THR A 606 -4.98 9.28 17.24
C THR A 606 -4.44 10.61 17.75
N VAL A 607 -4.57 11.65 16.92
CA VAL A 607 -4.43 13.04 17.35
C VAL A 607 -5.81 13.52 17.82
N LEU A 608 -5.96 13.75 19.13
CA LEU A 608 -7.19 14.33 19.68
C LEU A 608 -7.16 15.85 19.53
N ASP A 609 -7.90 16.36 18.54
CA ASP A 609 -8.05 17.79 18.30
C ASP A 609 -9.08 18.38 19.28
N GLU A 610 -8.59 18.89 20.41
CA GLU A 610 -9.43 19.53 21.43
C GLU A 610 -10.15 20.78 20.93
N ASN A 611 -9.76 21.37 19.79
CA ASN A 611 -10.51 22.47 19.19
C ASN A 611 -11.86 21.99 18.61
N LYS A 612 -11.92 20.73 18.16
CA LYS A 612 -13.14 20.09 17.65
C LYS A 612 -13.98 19.44 18.76
N SER A 613 -13.47 19.38 19.99
CA SER A 613 -14.21 18.91 21.16
C SER A 613 -15.46 19.76 21.46
N TRP A 614 -16.51 19.14 21.99
CA TRP A 614 -17.68 19.85 22.51
C TRP A 614 -17.34 20.74 23.71
N TYR A 615 -16.25 20.44 24.41
CA TYR A 615 -15.84 21.10 25.66
C TYR A 615 -14.79 22.20 25.44
N SER A 616 -14.45 22.54 24.20
CA SER A 616 -13.43 23.56 23.88
C SER A 616 -13.68 24.89 24.60
N ASN A 617 -14.90 25.44 24.53
CA ASN A 617 -15.24 26.70 25.23
C ASN A 617 -15.15 26.56 26.76
N THR A 618 -15.63 25.45 27.32
CA THR A 618 -15.56 25.16 28.76
C THR A 618 -14.10 25.11 29.22
N ASN A 619 -13.23 24.48 28.43
CA ASN A 619 -11.81 24.36 28.70
C ASN A 619 -11.10 25.72 28.64
N GLN A 620 -11.45 26.58 27.67
CA GLN A 620 -10.93 27.95 27.59
C GLN A 620 -11.32 28.78 28.82
N VAL A 621 -12.60 28.73 29.24
CA VAL A 621 -13.09 29.47 30.41
C VAL A 621 -12.46 28.94 31.70
N ALA A 622 -12.36 27.62 31.86
CA ALA A 622 -11.70 27.00 33.03
C ALA A 622 -10.22 27.41 33.12
N ALA A 623 -9.51 27.46 31.98
CA ALA A 623 -8.13 27.92 31.93
C ALA A 623 -7.97 29.41 32.34
N MET A 624 -8.93 30.28 31.97
CA MET A 624 -8.91 31.70 32.33
C MET A 624 -9.20 31.97 33.82
N LEU A 625 -10.04 31.15 34.46
CA LEU A 625 -10.43 31.29 35.87
C LEU A 625 -9.35 30.79 36.85
N ASP A 626 -8.49 29.88 36.41
CA ASP A 626 -7.49 29.20 37.23
C ASP A 626 -6.12 29.92 37.28
N SER A 627 -6.13 31.26 37.24
CA SER A 627 -4.93 32.12 37.28
C SER A 627 -4.44 32.47 38.70
N ARG A 628 -4.94 31.79 39.74
CA ARG A 628 -4.48 31.94 41.14
C ARG A 628 -4.38 30.59 41.86
N LEU A 629 -3.26 29.89 41.71
CA LEU A 629 -2.60 29.12 42.77
C LEU A 629 -1.25 28.57 42.27
N LEU A 630 -0.22 28.71 43.10
CA LEU A 630 1.16 28.23 42.93
C LEU A 630 1.45 27.13 43.97
N SER A 631 2.37 26.22 43.60
CA SER A 631 3.15 25.23 44.39
C SER A 631 2.37 24.11 45.09
N GLU A 632 2.88 22.90 45.35
CA GLU A 632 4.26 22.41 45.53
C GLU A 632 4.29 20.86 45.43
N ASP A 633 5.42 20.32 44.95
CA ASP A 633 6.05 19.01 45.16
C ASP A 633 5.26 17.72 45.49
N ALA A 634 5.57 16.67 44.72
CA ALA A 634 5.69 15.32 45.23
C ALA A 634 6.99 14.68 44.72
N VAL A 635 7.99 14.61 45.60
CA VAL A 635 9.20 13.79 45.45
C VAL A 635 8.82 12.31 45.65
N GLY A 636 9.20 11.48 44.69
CA GLY A 636 9.14 10.01 44.78
C GLY A 636 10.28 9.40 43.96
N PHE A 637 11.26 8.88 44.67
CA PHE A 637 12.54 8.38 44.19
C PHE A 637 12.51 6.86 43.97
N GLN A 638 13.19 6.40 42.92
CA GLN A 638 13.70 5.05 42.67
C GLN A 638 12.70 3.90 42.46
N ASP A 639 12.44 3.60 41.19
CA ASP A 639 12.45 2.22 40.70
C ASP A 639 13.64 2.05 39.72
N SER A 640 14.85 1.96 40.28
CA SER A 640 16.01 1.46 39.57
C SER A 640 16.38 0.09 40.12
N ASN A 641 16.67 -0.84 39.21
CA ASN A 641 17.42 -2.08 39.42
C ASN A 641 16.64 -3.42 39.47
N GLN A 642 15.68 -3.61 38.56
CA GLN A 642 15.50 -4.93 37.93
C GLN A 642 15.38 -4.76 36.40
N MET A 643 16.52 -4.89 35.71
CA MET A 643 16.57 -4.81 34.25
C MET A 643 16.10 -6.12 33.61
N HIS A 644 14.88 -6.10 33.09
CA HIS A 644 14.47 -6.91 31.94
C HIS A 644 13.69 -5.98 30.98
N GLY A 645 14.04 -6.02 29.69
CA GLY A 645 14.00 -4.91 28.73
C GLY A 645 12.80 -3.95 28.78
N ILE A 646 13.13 -2.67 28.87
CA ILE A 646 12.22 -1.54 28.63
C ILE A 646 12.31 -1.21 27.14
N PHE A 647 11.17 -1.19 26.46
CA PHE A 647 11.07 -0.94 25.02
C PHE A 647 10.07 0.17 24.71
N GLU A 648 10.26 0.87 23.59
CA GLU A 648 9.38 1.95 23.14
C GLU A 648 8.36 1.44 22.12
N ILE A 649 7.11 1.90 22.22
CA ILE A 649 6.10 1.86 21.17
C ILE A 649 5.91 3.30 20.71
N TYR A 650 6.04 3.59 19.43
CA TYR A 650 5.96 4.95 18.92
C TYR A 650 5.46 4.99 17.47
N CYS A 651 4.93 6.13 17.06
CA CYS A 651 4.62 6.40 15.65
C CYS A 651 5.92 6.68 14.88
N GLN A 652 6.10 6.06 13.71
CA GLN A 652 7.29 6.30 12.87
C GLN A 652 7.26 7.65 12.16
N GLU A 653 6.08 8.25 12.02
CA GLU A 653 5.92 9.60 11.50
C GLU A 653 6.57 10.62 12.45
N GLY A 654 7.47 11.44 11.89
CA GLY A 654 8.34 12.32 12.67
C GLY A 654 7.60 13.32 13.57
N ASN A 655 6.59 14.00 13.04
CA ASN A 655 5.86 15.06 13.74
C ASN A 655 5.09 14.50 14.95
N HIS A 656 4.41 13.37 14.80
CA HIS A 656 3.68 12.66 15.85
C HIS A 656 4.65 12.16 16.93
N ARG A 657 5.80 11.61 16.54
CA ARG A 657 6.81 11.15 17.50
C ARG A 657 7.33 12.31 18.35
N GLU A 658 7.71 13.43 17.74
CA GLU A 658 8.17 14.63 18.45
C GLU A 658 7.07 15.27 19.31
N ALA A 659 5.82 15.22 18.84
CA ALA A 659 4.65 15.71 19.58
C ALA A 659 4.26 14.82 20.77
N GLY A 660 4.82 13.61 20.89
CA GLY A 660 4.66 12.74 22.04
C GLY A 660 3.83 11.47 21.82
N MET A 661 3.57 11.07 20.58
CA MET A 661 2.88 9.81 20.25
C MET A 661 3.82 8.59 20.44
N ARG A 662 4.14 8.33 21.70
CA ARG A 662 5.01 7.25 22.17
C ARG A 662 4.62 6.76 23.55
N ALA A 663 4.90 5.50 23.82
CA ALA A 663 4.64 4.82 25.08
C ALA A 663 5.75 3.80 25.36
N ILE A 664 5.82 3.31 26.59
CA ILE A 664 6.82 2.34 27.03
C ILE A 664 6.11 1.03 27.39
N TYR A 665 6.68 -0.10 26.97
CA TYR A 665 6.27 -1.42 27.44
C TYR A 665 7.44 -2.18 28.07
N ASN A 666 7.11 -2.92 29.12
CA ASN A 666 8.09 -3.65 29.92
C ASN A 666 7.93 -5.15 29.73
N VAL A 667 9.03 -5.83 29.44
CA VAL A 667 9.07 -7.29 29.34
C VAL A 667 9.85 -7.85 30.52
N SER A 668 9.15 -8.36 31.53
CA SER A 668 9.75 -8.96 32.72
C SER A 668 9.80 -10.48 32.66
N GLN A 669 10.85 -11.07 33.24
CA GLN A 669 10.97 -12.52 33.33
C GLN A 669 10.03 -13.04 34.43
N CYS A 670 9.07 -13.88 34.05
CA CYS A 670 8.17 -14.52 35.02
C CYS A 670 8.91 -15.67 35.76
N PRO A 671 8.77 -15.78 37.09
CA PRO A 671 9.37 -16.88 37.85
C PRO A 671 8.85 -18.24 37.36
N GLY A 672 9.74 -19.20 37.07
CA GLY A 672 9.38 -20.60 36.80
C GLY A 672 9.42 -21.07 35.35
N ARG A 673 9.67 -20.19 34.36
CA ARG A 673 10.01 -20.60 32.98
C ARG A 673 11.51 -20.37 32.74
N GLN A 674 12.29 -21.45 32.58
CA GLN A 674 13.66 -21.35 32.08
C GLN A 674 13.63 -20.73 30.68
N ALA A 675 14.53 -19.77 30.42
CA ALA A 675 14.73 -19.24 29.08
C ALA A 675 14.97 -20.42 28.11
N THR A 676 14.26 -20.41 26.99
CA THR A 676 14.53 -21.33 25.88
C THR A 676 16.03 -21.25 25.55
N PRO A 677 16.71 -22.39 25.33
CA PRO A 677 18.15 -22.39 25.10
C PRO A 677 18.50 -21.43 23.95
N HIS A 678 19.48 -20.56 24.17
CA HIS A 678 19.96 -19.60 23.17
C HIS A 678 20.11 -20.29 21.81
N GLN A 679 19.39 -19.77 20.81
CA GLN A 679 19.44 -20.27 19.44
C GLN A 679 20.90 -20.27 18.99
N ARG A 680 21.40 -21.42 18.53
CA ARG A 680 22.80 -21.53 18.05
C ARG A 680 22.90 -20.85 16.68
N TYR A 681 23.45 -19.64 16.66
CA TYR A 681 23.80 -18.93 15.43
C TYR A 681 24.98 -19.61 14.72
N GLN A 682 24.90 -19.74 13.40
CA GLN A 682 25.78 -20.63 12.63
C GLN A 682 26.81 -19.91 11.76
N ALA A 683 26.51 -18.69 11.30
CA ALA A 683 27.40 -17.89 10.47
C ALA A 683 27.43 -16.42 10.94
N ALA A 684 28.57 -15.76 10.73
CA ALA A 684 28.75 -14.35 11.02
C ALA A 684 29.11 -13.60 9.73
N ARG A 685 28.40 -12.53 9.42
CA ARG A 685 28.68 -11.63 8.29
C ARG A 685 29.17 -10.30 8.82
N ILE A 686 30.25 -9.78 8.25
CA ILE A 686 30.89 -8.55 8.73
C ILE A 686 30.77 -7.49 7.64
N TYR A 687 30.28 -6.32 8.03
CA TYR A 687 30.16 -5.14 7.18
C TYR A 687 30.99 -3.99 7.76
N TYR A 688 31.77 -3.30 6.93
CA TYR A 688 32.55 -2.14 7.32
C TYR A 688 31.89 -0.90 6.75
N ILE A 689 31.28 -0.07 7.60
CA ILE A 689 30.48 1.08 7.20
C ILE A 689 31.07 2.35 7.80
N MET A 690 31.16 3.42 7.02
CA MET A 690 31.54 4.75 7.51
C MET A 690 30.40 5.74 7.28
N ALA A 691 30.16 6.63 8.25
CA ALA A 691 29.40 7.85 8.02
C ALA A 691 30.35 8.95 7.54
N GLU A 692 30.07 9.51 6.35
CA GLU A 692 30.89 10.53 5.70
C GLU A 692 30.06 11.74 5.30
N GLU A 693 30.63 12.93 5.43
CA GLU A 693 30.03 14.16 4.94
C GLU A 693 30.40 14.38 3.46
N VAL A 694 29.38 14.63 2.63
CA VAL A 694 29.50 14.81 1.18
C VAL A 694 28.68 16.01 0.72
N GLU A 695 29.08 16.63 -0.39
CA GLU A 695 28.18 17.52 -1.14
C GLU A 695 27.27 16.63 -2.00
N TRP A 696 25.97 16.73 -1.78
CA TRP A 696 24.94 15.97 -2.47
C TRP A 696 24.15 16.89 -3.39
N ASP A 697 24.12 16.55 -4.68
CA ASP A 697 23.30 17.24 -5.68
C ASP A 697 22.07 16.39 -5.98
N TYR A 698 20.88 16.87 -5.65
CA TYR A 698 19.62 16.17 -5.89
C TYR A 698 19.25 16.08 -7.38
N CYS A 699 19.64 17.10 -8.17
CA CYS A 699 19.30 17.22 -9.59
C CYS A 699 20.50 17.79 -10.36
N PRO A 700 21.55 16.98 -10.61
CA PRO A 700 22.73 17.43 -11.34
C PRO A 700 22.44 17.74 -12.82
N ASP A 701 21.39 17.17 -13.42
CA ASP A 701 20.97 17.42 -14.79
C ASP A 701 19.46 17.74 -14.85
N ARG A 702 19.13 18.95 -15.29
CA ARG A 702 17.76 19.45 -15.48
C ARG A 702 17.22 19.28 -16.91
N SER A 703 18.00 18.70 -17.82
CA SER A 703 17.59 18.57 -19.22
C SER A 703 16.32 17.74 -19.38
N TRP A 704 16.18 16.67 -18.59
CA TRP A 704 15.02 15.79 -18.60
C TRP A 704 13.75 16.51 -18.10
N GLU A 705 13.83 17.23 -16.97
CA GLU A 705 12.75 18.06 -16.41
C GLU A 705 12.21 19.07 -17.45
N LEU A 706 13.13 19.82 -18.06
CA LEU A 706 12.78 20.90 -18.99
C LEU A 706 12.23 20.36 -20.32
N GLU A 707 12.76 19.23 -20.80
CA GLU A 707 12.24 18.54 -21.99
C GLU A 707 10.83 18.01 -21.74
N TRP A 708 10.59 17.37 -20.60
CA TRP A 708 9.29 16.83 -20.21
C TRP A 708 8.23 17.93 -20.22
N HIS A 709 8.43 18.97 -19.40
CA HIS A 709 7.38 19.97 -19.18
C HIS A 709 7.30 20.98 -20.31
N ASN A 710 8.26 20.99 -21.23
CA ASN A 710 8.40 21.98 -22.30
C ASN A 710 8.26 23.41 -21.76
N GLN A 711 8.85 23.65 -20.59
CA GLN A 711 8.76 24.89 -19.83
C GLN A 711 10.13 25.54 -19.71
N SER A 712 10.16 26.86 -19.52
CA SER A 712 11.39 27.54 -19.11
C SER A 712 11.67 27.23 -17.64
N GLU A 713 12.93 27.36 -17.21
CA GLU A 713 13.33 27.11 -15.81
C GLU A 713 12.48 27.88 -14.79
N LYS A 714 11.98 29.07 -15.14
CA LYS A 714 11.14 29.91 -14.27
C LYS A 714 9.69 29.48 -14.18
N ASN A 715 9.20 28.77 -15.18
CA ASN A 715 7.82 28.30 -15.25
C ASN A 715 7.69 26.82 -14.86
N SER A 716 8.82 26.12 -14.70
CA SER A 716 8.88 24.73 -14.24
C SER A 716 8.41 24.59 -12.80
N TYR A 717 7.71 23.50 -12.49
CA TYR A 717 7.40 23.10 -11.12
C TYR A 717 8.67 22.97 -10.27
N GLY A 718 9.76 22.49 -10.87
CA GLY A 718 11.07 22.37 -10.23
C GLY A 718 11.75 23.70 -9.87
N HIS A 719 11.23 24.86 -10.29
CA HIS A 719 11.84 26.15 -9.99
C HIS A 719 11.98 26.39 -8.49
N ILE A 720 10.94 26.09 -7.70
CA ILE A 720 10.96 26.34 -6.25
C ILE A 720 12.04 25.51 -5.53
N PHE A 721 12.31 24.28 -5.98
CA PHE A 721 13.26 23.37 -5.33
C PHE A 721 14.69 23.47 -5.91
N LEU A 722 14.84 23.82 -7.18
CA LEU A 722 16.11 23.74 -7.90
C LEU A 722 16.75 25.09 -8.20
N SER A 723 16.00 26.19 -8.07
CA SER A 723 16.54 27.54 -8.26
C SER A 723 17.39 27.98 -7.07
N ASN A 724 18.48 28.69 -7.36
CA ASN A 724 19.31 29.37 -6.36
C ASN A 724 19.12 30.90 -6.39
N GLU A 725 18.08 31.37 -7.06
CA GLU A 725 17.71 32.79 -7.11
C GLU A 725 16.82 33.16 -5.89
N ASN A 726 16.67 34.45 -5.61
CA ASN A 726 15.73 35.00 -4.62
C ASN A 726 15.86 34.46 -3.18
N GLY A 727 17.02 33.93 -2.79
CA GLY A 727 17.27 33.42 -1.43
C GLY A 727 17.05 31.92 -1.25
N LEU A 728 16.76 31.19 -2.33
CA LEU A 728 16.64 29.73 -2.34
C LEU A 728 18.03 29.07 -2.44
N LEU A 729 18.18 27.83 -1.97
CA LEU A 729 19.48 27.13 -1.91
C LEU A 729 19.82 26.34 -3.19
N GLY A 730 18.81 25.97 -3.97
CA GLY A 730 18.96 25.14 -5.17
C GLY A 730 19.16 23.66 -4.85
N SER A 731 19.79 22.91 -5.76
CA SER A 731 19.83 21.43 -5.68
C SER A 731 20.96 20.83 -4.84
N ARG A 732 21.88 21.63 -4.28
CA ARG A 732 23.12 21.16 -3.64
C ARG A 732 23.12 21.40 -2.14
N TYR A 733 23.41 20.33 -1.39
CA TYR A 733 23.41 20.34 0.06
C TYR A 733 24.56 19.48 0.61
N LYS A 734 25.17 19.94 1.69
CA LYS A 734 26.04 19.11 2.53
C LYS A 734 25.19 18.10 3.30
N LYS A 735 25.56 16.83 3.22
CA LYS A 735 24.83 15.69 3.82
C LYS A 735 25.79 14.69 4.46
N ALA A 736 25.29 13.87 5.38
CA ALA A 736 26.02 12.72 5.94
C ALA A 736 25.44 11.42 5.41
N VAL A 737 26.27 10.52 4.90
CA VAL A 737 25.82 9.29 4.23
C VAL A 737 26.61 8.07 4.67
N PHE A 738 25.95 6.91 4.69
CA PHE A 738 26.62 5.63 4.93
C PHE A 738 27.34 5.13 3.65
N ARG A 739 28.60 4.73 3.78
CA ARG A 739 29.42 4.14 2.72
C ARG A 739 30.10 2.86 3.17
N GLU A 740 30.18 1.89 2.27
CA GLU A 740 30.81 0.59 2.55
C GLU A 740 32.30 0.60 2.22
N TYR A 741 33.07 -0.10 3.04
CA TYR A 741 34.51 -0.28 2.89
C TYR A 741 34.86 -1.77 2.82
N THR A 742 36.00 -2.05 2.18
CA THR A 742 36.48 -3.41 2.00
C THR A 742 36.94 -4.08 3.30
N ASP A 743 37.44 -3.29 4.26
CA ASP A 743 37.94 -3.78 5.54
C ASP A 743 37.89 -2.70 6.65
N GLY A 744 38.25 -3.10 7.87
CA GLY A 744 38.27 -2.22 9.04
C GLY A 744 39.41 -1.19 9.07
N THR A 745 40.23 -1.10 8.02
CA THR A 745 41.19 0.02 7.88
C THR A 745 40.52 1.27 7.32
N PHE A 746 39.35 1.12 6.70
CA PHE A 746 38.56 2.22 6.13
C PHE A 746 39.33 3.08 5.12
N ARG A 747 40.19 2.45 4.30
CA ARG A 747 41.00 3.14 3.29
C ARG A 747 40.46 3.00 1.88
N ILE A 748 39.89 1.84 1.56
CA ILE A 748 39.42 1.50 0.21
C ILE A 748 37.89 1.38 0.25
N PRO A 749 37.16 2.39 -0.25
CA PRO A 749 35.72 2.31 -0.36
C PRO A 749 35.33 1.24 -1.38
N ARG A 750 34.22 0.55 -1.11
CA ARG A 750 33.66 -0.43 -2.05
C ARG A 750 32.99 0.34 -3.20
N PRO A 751 33.39 0.13 -4.47
CA PRO A 751 32.81 0.87 -5.58
C PRO A 751 31.36 0.43 -5.79
N ARG A 752 30.46 1.42 -5.91
CA ARG A 752 29.08 1.21 -6.37
C ARG A 752 29.08 1.25 -7.89
N THR A 753 29.09 0.08 -8.53
CA THR A 753 29.01 -0.04 -9.99
C THR A 753 27.94 -1.04 -10.38
N GLY A 754 27.27 -0.80 -11.51
CA GLY A 754 26.23 -1.68 -12.02
C GLY A 754 25.03 -1.77 -11.06
N PRO A 755 24.73 -2.95 -10.47
CA PRO A 755 23.49 -3.20 -9.72
C PRO A 755 23.37 -2.47 -8.36
N GLU A 756 24.37 -1.69 -7.95
CA GLU A 756 24.31 -0.87 -6.72
C GLU A 756 24.36 0.65 -7.02
N GLU A 757 24.39 1.04 -8.30
CA GLU A 757 24.40 2.46 -8.72
C GLU A 757 23.10 3.17 -8.31
N HIS A 758 21.96 2.47 -8.34
CA HIS A 758 20.65 3.00 -7.96
C HIS A 758 20.53 3.35 -6.49
N LEU A 759 21.44 2.89 -5.60
CA LEU A 759 21.32 3.16 -4.17
C LEU A 759 21.39 4.66 -3.85
N GLY A 760 22.00 5.49 -4.72
CA GLY A 760 22.00 6.93 -4.55
C GLY A 760 22.48 7.35 -3.16
N ILE A 761 21.64 8.05 -2.41
CA ILE A 761 21.96 8.53 -1.07
C ILE A 761 22.07 7.39 -0.04
N LEU A 762 21.30 6.31 -0.24
CA LEU A 762 21.21 5.18 0.68
C LEU A 762 22.60 4.62 1.02
N GLY A 763 22.70 4.06 2.21
CA GLY A 763 23.78 3.15 2.59
C GLY A 763 23.83 1.87 1.74
N PRO A 764 24.90 1.06 1.88
CA PRO A 764 24.97 -0.25 1.22
C PRO A 764 23.81 -1.17 1.59
N LEU A 765 23.39 -2.03 0.65
CA LEU A 765 22.39 -3.06 0.91
C LEU A 765 22.98 -4.20 1.76
N LEU A 766 22.65 -4.17 3.05
CA LEU A 766 23.05 -5.21 4.01
C LEU A 766 22.16 -6.44 3.84
N ARG A 767 22.75 -7.62 3.96
CA ARG A 767 22.04 -8.89 3.76
C ARG A 767 22.34 -9.89 4.88
N GLY A 768 21.33 -10.59 5.35
CA GLY A 768 21.48 -11.63 6.36
C GLY A 768 20.50 -12.78 6.14
N GLU A 769 20.84 -13.96 6.65
CA GLU A 769 19.89 -15.07 6.75
C GLU A 769 19.42 -15.30 8.18
N VAL A 770 18.24 -15.89 8.32
CA VAL A 770 17.79 -16.44 9.61
C VAL A 770 18.82 -17.41 10.18
N GLY A 771 19.34 -17.09 11.36
CA GLY A 771 20.41 -17.82 12.05
C GLY A 771 21.80 -17.19 11.94
N ASP A 772 21.93 -16.06 11.24
CA ASP A 772 23.19 -15.30 11.13
C ASP A 772 23.39 -14.33 12.31
N ILE A 773 24.64 -13.91 12.49
CA ILE A 773 25.03 -12.71 13.26
C ILE A 773 25.59 -11.69 12.28
N LEU A 774 24.94 -10.54 12.16
CA LEU A 774 25.46 -9.41 11.39
C LEU A 774 26.32 -8.54 12.31
N THR A 775 27.58 -8.36 11.94
CA THR A 775 28.54 -7.52 12.66
C THR A 775 28.82 -6.28 11.82
N VAL A 776 28.32 -5.12 12.26
CA VAL A 776 28.55 -3.84 11.60
C VAL A 776 29.68 -3.11 12.33
N VAL A 777 30.84 -3.03 11.69
CA VAL A 777 31.97 -2.22 12.16
C VAL A 777 31.79 -0.83 11.58
N PHE A 778 31.38 0.10 12.42
CA PHE A 778 31.01 1.45 12.05
C PHE A 778 32.10 2.45 12.45
N LYS A 779 32.55 3.27 11.51
CA LYS A 779 33.40 4.43 11.78
C LYS A 779 32.62 5.71 11.57
N ASN A 780 32.63 6.60 12.56
CA ASN A 780 32.09 7.93 12.39
C ASN A 780 33.19 8.88 11.88
N ASN A 781 33.07 9.36 10.64
CA ASN A 781 34.01 10.34 10.06
C ASN A 781 33.33 11.70 9.81
N ALA A 782 32.12 11.88 10.34
CA ALA A 782 31.40 13.13 10.31
C ALA A 782 31.79 14.04 11.50
N SER A 783 31.27 15.26 11.50
CA SER A 783 31.56 16.30 12.50
C SER A 783 30.82 16.14 13.83
N ARG A 784 29.88 15.20 13.93
CA ARG A 784 28.99 15.01 15.08
C ARG A 784 28.77 13.54 15.43
N PRO A 785 28.31 13.20 16.65
CA PRO A 785 28.04 11.82 17.03
C PRO A 785 26.89 11.21 16.21
N TYR A 786 27.11 9.99 15.72
CA TYR A 786 26.10 9.21 14.98
C TYR A 786 26.16 7.74 15.42
N SER A 787 25.11 6.98 15.13
CA SER A 787 25.05 5.54 15.43
C SER A 787 24.53 4.73 14.24
N VAL A 788 24.40 3.42 14.43
CA VAL A 788 23.77 2.51 13.47
C VAL A 788 22.83 1.58 14.22
N HIS A 789 21.55 1.62 13.86
CA HIS A 789 20.49 0.78 14.38
C HIS A 789 19.64 0.27 13.23
N ALA A 790 18.97 -0.88 13.37
CA ALA A 790 18.14 -1.45 12.32
C ALA A 790 16.79 -1.97 12.86
N HIS A 791 15.75 -1.86 12.04
CA HIS A 791 14.47 -2.51 12.31
C HIS A 791 14.59 -4.03 12.17
N GLY A 792 13.67 -4.75 12.81
CA GLY A 792 13.51 -6.20 12.68
C GLY A 792 14.58 -7.06 13.37
N VAL A 793 15.77 -6.53 13.69
CA VAL A 793 16.90 -7.31 14.25
C VAL A 793 16.86 -7.45 15.78
N LEU A 794 17.63 -8.40 16.31
CA LEU A 794 17.85 -8.54 17.76
C LEU A 794 19.27 -8.08 18.14
N GLU A 795 19.37 -6.94 18.83
CA GLU A 795 20.65 -6.47 19.35
C GLU A 795 21.18 -7.36 20.49
N SER A 796 22.51 -7.53 20.53
CA SER A 796 23.18 -8.34 21.55
C SER A 796 23.33 -7.62 22.90
N SER A 797 23.33 -6.28 22.90
CA SER A 797 23.35 -5.43 24.09
C SER A 797 21.94 -5.09 24.54
N THR A 798 21.70 -5.06 25.85
CA THR A 798 20.43 -4.59 26.44
C THR A 798 20.51 -3.08 26.65
N GLY A 799 19.87 -2.29 25.78
CA GLY A 799 19.82 -0.82 25.89
C GLY A 799 19.71 -0.13 24.52
N TRP A 800 19.62 1.20 24.52
CA TRP A 800 19.72 2.00 23.30
C TRP A 800 21.13 1.87 22.66
N PRO A 801 21.24 1.90 21.32
CA PRO A 801 22.51 1.81 20.60
C PRO A 801 23.48 2.92 21.04
N LEU A 802 24.74 2.53 21.26
CA LEU A 802 25.81 3.47 21.63
C LEU A 802 26.09 4.42 20.46
N ALA A 803 26.23 5.72 20.75
CA ALA A 803 26.67 6.71 19.77
C ALA A 803 28.19 6.64 19.59
N ALA A 804 28.67 6.69 18.34
CA ALA A 804 30.10 6.82 18.03
C ALA A 804 30.45 8.30 17.92
N GLU A 805 31.42 8.75 18.71
CA GLU A 805 31.95 10.11 18.62
C GLU A 805 32.72 10.33 17.29
N PRO A 806 32.89 11.58 16.81
CA PRO A 806 33.70 11.87 15.63
C PRO A 806 35.10 11.24 15.69
N GLY A 807 35.42 10.42 14.69
CA GLY A 807 36.67 9.67 14.58
C GLY A 807 36.67 8.29 15.28
N GLU A 808 35.65 7.98 16.07
CA GLU A 808 35.51 6.71 16.78
C GLU A 808 35.07 5.55 15.86
N VAL A 809 35.44 4.33 16.23
CA VAL A 809 34.98 3.09 15.59
C VAL A 809 34.26 2.23 16.61
N LEU A 810 32.97 1.98 16.39
CA LEU A 810 32.14 1.08 17.19
C LEU A 810 31.74 -0.16 16.41
N THR A 811 31.42 -1.25 17.11
CA THR A 811 30.96 -2.49 16.48
C THR A 811 29.61 -2.89 17.03
N TYR A 812 28.61 -2.93 16.16
CA TYR A 812 27.25 -3.38 16.46
C TYR A 812 27.08 -4.84 16.08
N LYS A 813 26.41 -5.62 16.93
CA LYS A 813 26.14 -7.06 16.70
C LYS A 813 24.65 -7.34 16.73
N TRP A 814 24.12 -7.69 15.57
CA TRP A 814 22.72 -8.02 15.35
C TRP A 814 22.56 -9.52 15.15
N ASN A 815 21.84 -10.15 16.07
CA ASN A 815 21.43 -11.53 15.94
C ASN A 815 20.17 -11.58 15.07
N ILE A 816 20.11 -12.53 14.13
CA ILE A 816 18.97 -12.69 13.22
C ILE A 816 18.19 -13.96 13.60
N PRO A 817 17.28 -13.90 14.60
CA PRO A 817 16.38 -15.01 14.90
C PRO A 817 15.32 -15.20 13.81
N GLU A 818 14.53 -16.27 13.92
CA GLU A 818 13.44 -16.58 12.98
C GLU A 818 12.42 -15.44 12.86
N ARG A 819 12.08 -14.78 13.98
CA ARG A 819 11.19 -13.61 14.01
C ARG A 819 11.70 -12.36 13.28
N SER A 820 12.99 -12.31 12.93
CA SER A 820 13.60 -11.19 12.19
C SER A 820 13.58 -11.39 10.68
N GLY A 821 13.32 -12.63 10.24
CA GLY A 821 13.21 -12.99 8.84
C GLY A 821 11.77 -13.18 8.39
N PRO A 822 11.58 -13.65 7.15
CA PRO A 822 10.27 -13.80 6.55
C PRO A 822 9.42 -14.82 7.29
N GLY A 823 8.14 -14.51 7.49
CA GLY A 823 7.12 -15.45 7.91
C GLY A 823 6.91 -16.59 6.90
N PRO A 824 6.06 -17.57 7.23
CA PRO A 824 5.84 -18.74 6.37
C PRO A 824 5.33 -18.40 4.96
N ASN A 825 4.53 -17.34 4.86
CA ASN A 825 3.85 -16.93 3.63
C ASN A 825 4.45 -15.68 2.97
N ASP A 826 5.51 -15.12 3.56
CA ASP A 826 6.19 -13.96 3.01
C ASP A 826 7.12 -14.36 1.87
N SER A 827 7.57 -13.36 1.11
CA SER A 827 8.64 -13.47 0.11
C SER A 827 9.90 -14.12 0.70
N ALA A 828 10.80 -14.62 -0.17
CA ALA A 828 12.00 -15.33 0.31
C ALA A 828 12.91 -14.48 1.20
N CYS A 829 12.82 -13.15 1.07
CA CYS A 829 13.43 -12.16 1.93
C CYS A 829 12.41 -11.07 2.27
N VAL A 830 12.56 -10.48 3.45
CA VAL A 830 11.85 -9.28 3.91
C VAL A 830 12.82 -8.11 3.99
N SER A 831 12.29 -6.90 3.88
CA SER A 831 13.06 -5.67 3.94
C SER A 831 12.92 -4.99 5.30
N TRP A 832 14.02 -4.41 5.75
CA TRP A 832 14.10 -3.51 6.89
C TRP A 832 14.98 -2.32 6.50
N ILE A 833 15.03 -1.31 7.34
CA ILE A 833 15.99 -0.22 7.22
C ILE A 833 16.97 -0.23 8.38
N TYR A 834 18.10 0.44 8.17
CA TYR A 834 19.00 0.85 9.22
C TYR A 834 19.31 2.34 9.10
N TYR A 835 19.48 3.01 10.24
CA TYR A 835 19.60 4.45 10.37
C TYR A 835 20.39 4.82 11.64
N SER A 836 20.73 6.10 11.81
CA SER A 836 21.32 6.59 13.06
C SER A 836 20.24 6.84 14.11
N ALA A 837 20.42 6.28 15.30
CA ALA A 837 19.47 6.37 16.40
C ALA A 837 19.82 7.47 17.43
N VAL A 838 20.79 8.34 17.15
CA VAL A 838 21.15 9.47 18.03
C VAL A 838 20.05 10.52 18.00
N ASP A 839 19.74 11.02 16.80
CA ASP A 839 18.54 11.79 16.51
C ASP A 839 17.89 11.19 15.25
N PRO A 840 16.97 10.21 15.42
CA PRO A 840 16.40 9.47 14.28
C PRO A 840 15.82 10.33 13.17
N ILE A 841 15.33 11.52 13.50
CA ILE A 841 14.66 12.41 12.54
C ILE A 841 15.72 13.26 11.83
N LYS A 842 16.52 14.02 12.59
CA LYS A 842 17.52 14.92 11.99
C LYS A 842 18.63 14.15 11.27
N ASP A 843 19.08 13.04 11.82
CA ASP A 843 20.14 12.22 11.22
C ASP A 843 19.68 11.58 9.90
N MET A 844 18.41 11.16 9.83
CA MET A 844 17.80 10.62 8.61
C MET A 844 17.69 11.69 7.53
N TYR A 845 17.13 12.86 7.85
CA TYR A 845 17.05 13.98 6.90
C TYR A 845 18.42 14.50 6.46
N SER A 846 19.44 14.41 7.33
CA SER A 846 20.83 14.67 6.96
C SER A 846 21.43 13.61 6.01
N GLY A 847 20.81 12.43 5.86
CA GLY A 847 21.14 11.42 4.84
C GLY A 847 21.51 10.02 5.36
N LEU A 848 21.45 9.77 6.67
CA LEU A 848 21.90 8.51 7.28
C LEU A 848 20.79 7.45 7.33
N VAL A 849 20.57 6.80 6.19
CA VAL A 849 19.60 5.70 6.04
C VAL A 849 20.12 4.67 5.04
N GLY A 850 19.81 3.39 5.24
CA GLY A 850 20.15 2.32 4.30
C GLY A 850 19.26 1.09 4.42
N PRO A 851 19.24 0.23 3.39
CA PRO A 851 18.37 -0.95 3.36
C PRO A 851 19.04 -2.21 3.95
N LEU A 852 18.23 -3.03 4.61
CA LEU A 852 18.61 -4.33 5.17
C LEU A 852 17.64 -5.42 4.68
N ALA A 853 18.14 -6.40 3.93
CA ALA A 853 17.36 -7.56 3.52
C ALA A 853 17.66 -8.78 4.40
N ILE A 854 16.63 -9.34 5.02
CA ILE A 854 16.74 -10.59 5.79
C ILE A 854 16.03 -11.70 5.05
N CYS A 855 16.80 -12.73 4.70
CA CYS A 855 16.35 -13.85 3.90
C CYS A 855 16.12 -15.11 4.74
N ARG A 856 15.26 -15.98 4.21
CA ARG A 856 15.13 -17.35 4.73
C ARG A 856 16.44 -18.10 4.54
N LYS A 857 16.76 -18.99 5.48
CA LYS A 857 18.01 -19.76 5.46
C LYS A 857 18.17 -20.56 4.16
N GLY A 858 19.34 -20.43 3.53
CA GLY A 858 19.71 -21.11 2.29
C GLY A 858 19.33 -20.39 0.99
N ILE A 859 18.80 -19.16 1.07
CA ILE A 859 18.46 -18.33 -0.09
C ILE A 859 19.67 -17.53 -0.57
N LEU A 860 20.51 -17.06 0.36
CA LEU A 860 21.71 -16.28 0.05
C LEU A 860 22.87 -17.21 -0.32
N GLU A 861 23.46 -16.96 -1.48
CA GLU A 861 24.71 -17.57 -1.89
C GLU A 861 25.87 -17.12 -0.97
N PRO A 862 27.03 -17.82 -0.96
CA PRO A 862 28.18 -17.44 -0.14
C PRO A 862 28.66 -15.99 -0.34
N HIS A 863 28.48 -15.44 -1.55
CA HIS A 863 28.81 -14.05 -1.90
C HIS A 863 27.70 -13.05 -1.53
N GLY A 864 26.61 -13.50 -0.90
CA GLY A 864 25.50 -12.65 -0.43
C GLY A 864 24.44 -12.35 -1.47
N ARG A 865 24.52 -12.88 -2.70
CA ARG A 865 23.48 -12.71 -3.73
C ARG A 865 22.31 -13.66 -3.47
N ARG A 866 21.09 -13.22 -3.75
CA ARG A 866 19.91 -14.11 -3.76
C ARG A 866 20.00 -15.15 -4.87
N SER A 867 19.66 -16.39 -4.54
CA SER A 867 19.62 -17.51 -5.49
C SER A 867 18.29 -17.61 -6.25
N ASP A 868 17.22 -16.99 -5.73
CA ASP A 868 15.87 -17.02 -6.28
C ASP A 868 15.56 -15.86 -7.23
N MET A 869 16.36 -14.80 -7.20
CA MET A 869 16.19 -13.59 -8.01
C MET A 869 17.43 -13.33 -8.88
N ASP A 870 17.21 -12.73 -10.04
CA ASP A 870 18.27 -12.35 -10.96
C ASP A 870 18.82 -10.96 -10.61
N GLN A 871 17.94 -10.02 -10.23
CA GLN A 871 18.29 -8.67 -9.81
C GLN A 871 17.57 -8.24 -8.52
N GLU A 872 18.15 -7.25 -7.84
CA GLU A 872 17.64 -6.67 -6.61
C GLU A 872 17.78 -5.14 -6.67
N PHE A 873 16.68 -4.41 -6.48
CA PHE A 873 16.69 -2.95 -6.36
C PHE A 873 16.10 -2.53 -5.03
N ALA A 874 16.63 -1.46 -4.45
CA ALA A 874 16.16 -0.90 -3.18
C ALA A 874 15.90 0.58 -3.38
N LEU A 875 14.67 1.00 -3.12
CA LEU A 875 14.17 2.33 -3.38
C LEU A 875 13.54 2.89 -2.10
N LEU A 876 14.08 4.01 -1.66
CA LEU A 876 13.52 4.85 -0.62
C LEU A 876 12.82 6.03 -1.27
N PHE A 877 11.53 6.12 -1.03
CA PHE A 877 10.71 7.27 -1.28
C PHE A 877 10.68 8.09 0.01
N LEU A 878 11.22 9.31 -0.06
CA LEU A 878 11.34 10.21 1.09
C LEU A 878 11.44 11.66 0.57
N ILE A 879 10.65 12.53 1.16
CA ILE A 879 10.76 13.98 1.04
C ILE A 879 11.85 14.42 2.02
N PHE A 880 13.05 14.67 1.51
CA PHE A 880 14.15 15.12 2.36
C PHE A 880 13.93 16.56 2.80
N ASP A 881 13.42 16.75 4.01
CA ASP A 881 13.28 18.07 4.64
C ASP A 881 14.65 18.57 5.13
N GLU A 882 15.35 19.33 4.28
CA GLU A 882 16.64 19.91 4.64
C GLU A 882 16.53 20.97 5.73
N ASN A 883 15.33 21.47 6.03
CA ASN A 883 15.11 22.37 7.17
C ASN A 883 15.32 21.65 8.52
N GLN A 884 15.19 20.32 8.55
CA GLN A 884 15.49 19.49 9.73
C GLN A 884 16.93 18.98 9.77
N SER A 885 17.67 19.15 8.67
CA SER A 885 19.06 18.69 8.55
C SER A 885 19.98 19.43 9.52
N TRP A 886 20.92 18.69 10.09
CA TRP A 886 22.01 19.26 10.89
C TRP A 886 22.89 20.26 10.14
N TYR A 887 22.87 20.21 8.81
CA TYR A 887 23.73 21.01 7.93
C TYR A 887 23.04 22.24 7.36
N LEU A 888 21.80 22.55 7.76
CA LEU A 888 21.03 23.68 7.21
C LEU A 888 21.81 25.00 7.28
N GLU A 889 22.35 25.35 8.46
CA GLU A 889 23.09 26.61 8.62
C GLU A 889 24.35 26.68 7.73
N GLU A 890 25.06 25.55 7.58
CA GLU A 890 26.22 25.46 6.69
C GLU A 890 25.81 25.60 5.22
N ASN A 891 24.69 24.98 4.84
CA ASN A 891 24.15 25.04 3.48
C ASN A 891 23.68 26.46 3.13
N VAL A 892 23.02 27.15 4.05
CA VAL A 892 22.64 28.57 3.88
C VAL A 892 23.89 29.44 3.73
N ALA A 893 24.94 29.21 4.53
CA ALA A 893 26.18 29.96 4.41
C ALA A 893 26.95 29.69 3.11
N THR A 894 26.83 28.48 2.55
CA THR A 894 27.57 28.05 1.36
C THR A 894 26.85 28.38 0.06
N HIS A 895 25.55 28.15 0.00
CA HIS A 895 24.73 28.23 -1.22
C HIS A 895 23.78 29.44 -1.23
N GLY A 896 23.54 30.09 -0.09
CA GLY A 896 22.69 31.27 -0.01
C GLY A 896 23.28 32.53 -0.66
N PRO A 897 22.47 33.59 -0.85
CA PRO A 897 22.91 34.83 -1.50
C PRO A 897 24.02 35.55 -0.71
N GLN A 898 25.04 36.05 -1.41
CA GLN A 898 26.21 36.70 -0.81
C GLN A 898 25.94 38.13 -0.27
N GLU A 899 24.85 38.77 -0.68
CA GLU A 899 24.45 40.08 -0.16
C GLU A 899 23.74 39.94 1.19
N ARG A 900 24.20 40.71 2.19
CA ARG A 900 23.74 40.61 3.59
C ARG A 900 22.30 41.10 3.76
N GLY A 901 21.34 40.23 3.48
CA GLY A 901 20.03 40.16 4.15
C GLY A 901 19.91 38.77 4.77
N HIS A 902 19.56 38.66 6.06
CA HIS A 902 19.35 37.37 6.69
C HIS A 902 18.27 36.61 5.90
N VAL A 903 18.61 35.46 5.30
CA VAL A 903 17.62 34.53 4.74
C VAL A 903 16.59 34.25 5.84
N ASN A 904 15.32 34.52 5.55
CA ASN A 904 14.26 34.28 6.51
C ASN A 904 13.97 32.78 6.54
N LEU A 905 14.53 32.06 7.52
CA LEU A 905 14.32 30.62 7.70
C LEU A 905 12.87 30.24 8.05
N GLN A 906 12.01 31.23 8.31
CA GLN A 906 10.58 31.05 8.59
C GLN A 906 9.71 31.44 7.39
N ASP A 907 10.32 31.82 6.26
CA ASP A 907 9.58 32.09 5.03
C ASP A 907 9.06 30.77 4.44
N GLU A 908 7.77 30.71 4.12
CA GLU A 908 7.13 29.49 3.61
C GLU A 908 7.73 29.03 2.28
N THR A 909 8.12 29.96 1.41
CA THR A 909 8.75 29.62 0.12
C THR A 909 10.14 29.02 0.35
N PHE A 910 10.89 29.55 1.32
CA PHE A 910 12.18 28.98 1.70
C PHE A 910 12.03 27.59 2.30
N LEU A 911 11.09 27.40 3.24
CA LEU A 911 10.82 26.09 3.83
C LEU A 911 10.46 25.05 2.76
N GLU A 912 9.56 25.43 1.84
CA GLU A 912 9.12 24.54 0.76
C GLU A 912 10.26 24.23 -0.23
N SER A 913 11.10 25.21 -0.57
CA SER A 913 12.26 24.99 -1.46
C SER A 913 13.24 23.91 -0.97
N ASN A 914 13.25 23.65 0.33
CA ASN A 914 14.15 22.72 0.99
C ASN A 914 13.52 21.34 1.26
N LYS A 915 12.28 21.10 0.83
CA LYS A 915 11.63 19.78 0.86
C LYS A 915 11.89 19.05 -0.46
N MET A 916 12.90 18.19 -0.46
CA MET A 916 13.37 17.54 -1.69
C MET A 916 12.65 16.20 -1.89
N HIS A 917 11.61 16.19 -2.74
CA HIS A 917 10.74 15.06 -3.06
C HIS A 917 11.47 13.99 -3.90
N ALA A 918 12.20 13.08 -3.25
CA ALA A 918 13.24 12.30 -3.93
C ALA A 918 12.99 10.78 -3.92
N ILE A 919 13.48 10.11 -4.97
CA ILE A 919 13.71 8.66 -4.96
C ILE A 919 15.21 8.43 -4.78
N ASN A 920 15.60 7.78 -3.67
CA ASN A 920 17.01 7.58 -3.28
C ASN A 920 17.84 8.88 -3.30
N GLY A 921 17.22 10.01 -2.96
CA GLY A 921 17.86 11.33 -2.94
C GLY A 921 18.11 11.93 -4.33
N LYS A 922 17.37 11.51 -5.37
CA LYS A 922 17.41 12.10 -6.72
C LYS A 922 16.02 12.51 -7.20
N LEU A 923 15.97 13.63 -7.93
CA LEU A 923 14.75 14.21 -8.50
C LEU A 923 14.77 14.13 -10.04
N TYR A 924 13.60 14.20 -10.68
CA TYR A 924 13.42 14.36 -12.14
C TYR A 924 14.27 13.40 -12.98
N ALA A 925 14.15 12.09 -12.73
CA ALA A 925 14.89 11.02 -13.43
C ALA A 925 16.43 11.09 -13.38
N ASN A 926 16.99 11.76 -12.38
CA ASN A 926 18.44 11.75 -12.12
C ASN A 926 18.94 10.46 -11.47
N LEU A 927 18.05 9.60 -10.94
CA LEU A 927 18.42 8.28 -10.44
C LEU A 927 18.83 7.36 -11.61
N LYS A 928 19.98 6.69 -11.50
CA LYS A 928 20.55 5.80 -12.52
C LYS A 928 20.71 4.38 -11.98
N GLY A 929 21.03 3.41 -12.85
CA GLY A 929 21.32 2.04 -12.44
C GLY A 929 20.12 1.08 -12.38
N LEU A 930 18.92 1.53 -12.76
CA LEU A 930 17.71 0.70 -12.83
C LEU A 930 17.57 0.00 -14.18
N THR A 931 18.53 -0.89 -14.48
CA THR A 931 18.56 -1.63 -15.75
C THR A 931 18.45 -3.13 -15.51
N MET A 932 17.53 -3.78 -16.22
CA MET A 932 17.29 -5.22 -16.17
C MET A 932 17.09 -5.79 -17.58
N TYR A 933 17.06 -7.11 -17.70
CA TYR A 933 16.85 -7.79 -18.98
C TYR A 933 15.49 -8.49 -19.02
N GLN A 934 14.91 -8.54 -20.21
CA GLN A 934 13.68 -9.26 -20.47
C GLN A 934 13.79 -10.73 -20.02
N GLY A 935 12.85 -11.15 -19.17
CA GLY A 935 12.75 -12.47 -18.56
C GLY A 935 13.40 -12.60 -17.18
N GLU A 936 14.14 -11.58 -16.71
CA GLU A 936 14.73 -11.59 -15.37
C GLU A 936 13.65 -11.43 -14.29
N ARG A 937 13.85 -12.15 -13.17
CA ARG A 937 13.10 -11.96 -11.94
C ARG A 937 13.78 -10.93 -11.07
N VAL A 938 13.03 -9.90 -10.69
CA VAL A 938 13.53 -8.73 -9.99
C VAL A 938 12.79 -8.59 -8.67
N ALA A 939 13.55 -8.47 -7.59
CA ALA A 939 13.00 -8.08 -6.30
C ALA A 939 13.21 -6.58 -6.07
N TRP A 940 12.13 -5.88 -5.77
CA TRP A 940 12.15 -4.47 -5.40
C TRP A 940 11.87 -4.33 -3.91
N TYR A 941 12.83 -3.78 -3.18
CA TYR A 941 12.71 -3.39 -1.77
C TYR A 941 12.20 -1.96 -1.71
N MET A 942 10.90 -1.81 -1.45
CA MET A 942 10.20 -0.53 -1.44
C MET A 942 10.14 -0.01 -0.01
N LEU A 943 10.70 1.18 0.21
CA LEU A 943 10.91 1.76 1.53
C LEU A 943 10.32 3.16 1.57
N ALA A 944 9.63 3.50 2.66
CA ALA A 944 9.25 4.87 2.96
C ALA A 944 9.46 5.20 4.44
N MET A 945 9.85 6.44 4.70
CA MET A 945 10.08 7.05 6.01
C MET A 945 9.69 8.53 5.91
N GLY A 946 9.69 9.26 7.03
CA GLY A 946 9.52 10.71 7.01
C GLY A 946 8.34 11.21 7.84
N GLN A 947 7.65 12.22 7.33
CA GLN A 947 6.55 12.94 7.97
C GLN A 947 5.18 12.49 7.43
N ASP A 948 4.12 13.17 7.85
CA ASP A 948 2.73 12.88 7.47
C ASP A 948 2.45 13.07 5.98
N ILE A 949 3.23 13.91 5.30
CA ILE A 949 3.20 14.09 3.84
C ILE A 949 3.90 12.94 3.08
N ASP A 950 4.73 12.12 3.73
CA ASP A 950 5.45 10.99 3.11
C ASP A 950 4.57 9.74 2.88
N LEU A 951 3.40 9.94 2.25
CA LEU A 951 2.58 8.88 1.68
C LEU A 951 2.88 8.76 0.18
N HIS A 952 3.38 7.62 -0.26
CA HIS A 952 3.83 7.45 -1.64
C HIS A 952 3.14 6.27 -2.29
N THR A 953 2.55 6.49 -3.46
CA THR A 953 1.86 5.44 -4.22
C THR A 953 2.63 5.16 -5.50
N VAL A 954 3.55 4.20 -5.43
CA VAL A 954 4.57 4.00 -6.47
C VAL A 954 4.02 3.19 -7.62
N HIS A 955 3.88 3.82 -8.78
CA HIS A 955 3.43 3.20 -10.01
C HIS A 955 4.59 2.79 -10.93
N PHE A 956 4.52 1.60 -11.51
CA PHE A 956 5.43 1.13 -12.57
C PHE A 956 4.70 1.13 -13.91
N HIS A 957 5.19 1.90 -14.88
CA HIS A 957 4.66 1.84 -16.23
C HIS A 957 4.97 0.48 -16.87
N ALA A 958 4.03 -0.03 -17.67
CA ALA A 958 4.11 -1.21 -18.53
C ALA A 958 4.30 -2.57 -17.84
N GLU A 959 4.69 -2.60 -16.57
CA GLU A 959 4.92 -3.81 -15.79
C GLU A 959 3.95 -3.89 -14.61
N SER A 960 3.57 -5.11 -14.26
CA SER A 960 2.88 -5.39 -13.00
C SER A 960 3.77 -6.28 -12.14
N PHE A 961 3.54 -6.26 -10.83
CA PHE A 961 4.30 -7.06 -9.88
C PHE A 961 3.38 -7.94 -9.03
N LEU A 962 4.02 -8.87 -8.32
CA LEU A 962 3.41 -9.69 -7.31
C LEU A 962 3.92 -9.23 -5.95
N TYR A 963 3.02 -9.01 -5.00
CA TYR A 963 3.39 -8.85 -3.60
C TYR A 963 2.73 -9.97 -2.79
N ARG A 964 3.38 -10.37 -1.69
CA ARG A 964 2.96 -11.53 -0.89
C ARG A 964 2.48 -11.10 0.48
N ASN A 965 1.24 -11.44 0.79
CA ASN A 965 0.67 -11.24 2.12
C ASN A 965 -0.26 -12.42 2.43
N GLY A 966 0.29 -13.51 2.95
CA GLY A 966 -0.43 -14.77 3.10
C GLY A 966 -0.53 -15.57 1.80
N GLU A 967 -0.99 -14.91 0.74
CA GLU A 967 -1.05 -15.41 -0.64
C GLU A 967 -0.36 -14.43 -1.59
N SER A 968 -0.25 -14.76 -2.88
CA SER A 968 0.31 -13.86 -3.90
C SER A 968 -0.82 -13.06 -4.56
N TYR A 969 -0.65 -11.74 -4.67
CA TYR A 969 -1.63 -10.84 -5.28
C TYR A 969 -0.99 -9.97 -6.35
N ARG A 970 -1.75 -9.64 -7.39
CA ARG A 970 -1.32 -8.80 -8.51
C ARG A 970 -1.60 -7.32 -8.25
N ALA A 971 -0.60 -6.47 -8.49
CA ALA A 971 -0.71 -5.01 -8.42
C ALA A 971 0.29 -4.34 -9.37
N ASP A 972 0.10 -3.04 -9.62
CA ASP A 972 1.03 -2.16 -10.36
C ASP A 972 1.32 -0.84 -9.63
N VAL A 973 0.71 -0.64 -8.45
CA VAL A 973 0.92 0.48 -7.54
C VAL A 973 1.23 -0.07 -6.14
N VAL A 974 2.30 0.42 -5.51
CA VAL A 974 2.69 0.10 -4.12
C VAL A 974 2.34 1.28 -3.22
N ASP A 975 1.46 1.07 -2.24
CA ASP A 975 1.17 2.07 -1.21
C ASP A 975 2.25 2.03 -0.11
N LEU A 976 2.96 3.14 0.10
CA LEU A 976 4.04 3.28 1.08
C LEU A 976 3.75 4.43 2.04
N PHE A 977 3.95 4.20 3.33
CA PHE A 977 3.84 5.19 4.42
C PHE A 977 5.10 5.15 5.28
N PRO A 978 5.34 6.14 6.18
CA PRO A 978 6.50 6.12 7.07
C PRO A 978 6.57 4.82 7.89
N GLY A 979 7.63 4.03 7.67
CA GLY A 979 7.83 2.72 8.30
C GLY A 979 7.33 1.52 7.49
N THR A 980 6.85 1.73 6.26
CA THR A 980 6.44 0.65 5.35
C THR A 980 7.65 0.12 4.58
N PHE A 981 7.93 -1.18 4.71
CA PHE A 981 9.07 -1.85 4.09
C PHE A 981 8.60 -3.09 3.33
N GLU A 982 8.16 -2.89 2.08
CA GLU A 982 7.57 -3.94 1.26
C GLU A 982 8.58 -4.57 0.30
N VAL A 983 8.32 -5.83 -0.07
CA VAL A 983 9.10 -6.54 -1.10
C VAL A 983 8.15 -6.98 -2.20
N VAL A 984 8.33 -6.41 -3.40
CA VAL A 984 7.54 -6.78 -4.58
C VAL A 984 8.40 -7.51 -5.60
N GLU A 985 7.83 -8.56 -6.20
CA GLU A 985 8.49 -9.46 -7.15
C GLU A 985 7.95 -9.18 -8.56
N MET A 986 8.84 -8.85 -9.49
CA MET A 986 8.50 -8.52 -10.88
C MET A 986 9.21 -9.47 -11.84
N VAL A 987 8.56 -9.78 -12.96
CA VAL A 987 9.21 -10.45 -14.11
C VAL A 987 9.26 -9.44 -15.25
N ALA A 988 10.46 -8.95 -15.57
CA ALA A 988 10.63 -7.94 -16.61
C ALA A 988 10.20 -8.51 -17.97
N SER A 989 9.13 -7.98 -18.55
CA SER A 989 8.47 -8.58 -19.71
C SER A 989 8.56 -7.70 -20.96
N ASN A 990 8.64 -6.38 -20.78
CA ASN A 990 8.44 -5.40 -21.83
C ASN A 990 9.69 -4.55 -22.10
N PRO A 991 10.45 -4.82 -23.19
CA PRO A 991 11.64 -4.04 -23.51
C PRO A 991 11.32 -2.57 -23.81
N GLY A 992 12.04 -1.67 -23.15
CA GLY A 992 11.81 -0.23 -23.25
C GLY A 992 12.37 0.53 -22.06
N THR A 993 12.28 1.84 -22.13
CA THR A 993 12.52 2.74 -20.99
C THR A 993 11.16 3.21 -20.49
N TRP A 994 10.90 2.96 -19.22
CA TRP A 994 9.58 3.12 -18.60
C TRP A 994 9.67 4.03 -17.39
N LEU A 995 8.62 4.80 -17.16
CA LEU A 995 8.49 5.66 -16.01
C LEU A 995 8.13 4.86 -14.74
N MET A 996 8.69 5.30 -13.63
CA MET A 996 8.29 4.91 -12.29
C MET A 996 8.16 6.18 -11.46
N HIS A 997 6.99 6.42 -10.89
CA HIS A 997 6.71 7.65 -10.15
C HIS A 997 5.73 7.41 -8.99
N CYS A 998 5.71 8.33 -8.03
CA CYS A 998 4.65 8.40 -7.03
C CYS A 998 3.36 8.93 -7.68
N HIS A 999 2.16 8.46 -7.37
CA HIS A 999 0.91 8.96 -7.99
C HIS A 999 0.24 10.10 -7.20
N VAL A 1000 0.86 10.53 -6.10
CA VAL A 1000 0.46 11.75 -5.37
C VAL A 1000 0.87 12.99 -6.17
N THR A 1001 -0.11 13.86 -6.45
CA THR A 1001 0.05 15.03 -7.35
C THR A 1001 1.26 15.89 -7.02
N ASP A 1002 1.39 16.34 -5.77
CA ASP A 1002 2.49 17.22 -5.37
C ASP A 1002 3.84 16.53 -5.58
N HIS A 1003 3.96 15.27 -5.16
CA HIS A 1003 5.21 14.52 -5.25
C HIS A 1003 5.71 14.38 -6.69
N VAL A 1004 4.82 14.17 -7.67
CA VAL A 1004 5.21 14.12 -9.10
C VAL A 1004 5.67 15.49 -9.57
N HIS A 1005 4.88 16.53 -9.34
CA HIS A 1005 5.22 17.90 -9.75
C HIS A 1005 6.53 18.37 -9.11
N SER A 1006 6.83 17.88 -7.90
CA SER A 1006 8.04 18.17 -7.13
C SER A 1006 9.25 17.30 -7.51
N GLY A 1007 9.07 16.30 -8.40
CA GLY A 1007 10.16 15.56 -9.04
C GLY A 1007 10.40 14.13 -8.55
N MET A 1008 9.45 13.53 -7.81
CA MET A 1008 9.52 12.15 -7.32
C MET A 1008 9.19 11.13 -8.41
N GLU A 1009 10.06 11.10 -9.42
CA GLU A 1009 9.92 10.27 -10.61
C GLU A 1009 11.28 9.85 -11.16
N THR A 1010 11.31 8.68 -11.78
CA THR A 1010 12.51 8.14 -12.41
C THR A 1010 12.20 7.14 -13.52
N LEU A 1011 13.24 6.68 -14.21
CA LEU A 1011 13.13 5.74 -15.31
C LEU A 1011 13.80 4.42 -14.93
N PHE A 1012 13.18 3.31 -15.34
CA PHE A 1012 13.83 2.00 -15.39
C PHE A 1012 13.89 1.51 -16.84
N THR A 1013 14.88 0.67 -17.15
CA THR A 1013 15.11 0.18 -18.51
C THR A 1013 15.11 -1.34 -18.53
N VAL A 1014 14.25 -1.91 -19.38
CA VAL A 1014 14.23 -3.33 -19.69
C VAL A 1014 14.89 -3.53 -21.05
N LEU A 1015 16.03 -4.20 -21.09
CA LEU A 1015 16.77 -4.51 -22.31
C LEU A 1015 16.31 -5.83 -22.91
N SER A 1016 16.36 -5.94 -24.24
CA SER A 1016 15.95 -7.17 -24.93
C SER A 1016 16.96 -8.31 -24.74
N GLN A 1017 16.50 -9.56 -24.85
CA GLN A 1017 17.37 -10.73 -24.75
C GLN A 1017 18.48 -10.78 -25.82
N ARG A 1018 18.27 -10.14 -26.98
CA ARG A 1018 19.29 -10.01 -28.04
C ARG A 1018 20.43 -9.09 -27.62
N GLU A 1019 20.12 -8.00 -26.92
CA GLU A 1019 21.12 -7.07 -26.38
C GLU A 1019 21.91 -7.74 -25.27
N HIS A 1020 21.27 -8.56 -24.43
CA HIS A 1020 21.96 -9.39 -23.43
C HIS A 1020 23.05 -10.27 -24.06
N LEU A 1021 22.72 -11.01 -25.13
CA LEU A 1021 23.67 -11.85 -25.86
C LEU A 1021 24.80 -11.04 -26.51
N ASN A 1022 24.49 -9.85 -27.06
CA ASN A 1022 25.49 -8.96 -27.65
C ASN A 1022 26.45 -8.38 -26.60
N THR A 1023 25.95 -8.01 -25.42
CA THR A 1023 26.75 -7.51 -24.29
C THR A 1023 27.69 -8.61 -23.78
N ILE A 1024 27.19 -9.83 -23.57
CA ILE A 1024 28.02 -10.99 -23.18
C ILE A 1024 29.11 -11.26 -24.23
N THR A 1025 28.75 -11.22 -25.52
CA THR A 1025 29.71 -11.44 -26.62
C THR A 1025 30.77 -10.33 -26.65
N THR A 1026 30.39 -9.09 -26.35
CA THR A 1026 31.31 -7.94 -26.29
C THR A 1026 32.25 -8.02 -25.08
N ILE A 1027 31.75 -8.44 -23.92
CA ILE A 1027 32.58 -8.69 -22.72
C ILE A 1027 33.57 -9.81 -23.01
N ASN A 1028 33.13 -10.94 -23.57
CA ASN A 1028 34.00 -12.05 -23.93
C ASN A 1028 35.08 -11.64 -24.96
N ASN A 1029 34.75 -10.77 -25.92
CA ASN A 1029 35.70 -10.23 -26.88
C ASN A 1029 36.68 -9.21 -26.27
N LYS A 1030 36.27 -8.44 -25.25
CA LYS A 1030 37.15 -7.54 -24.49
C LYS A 1030 38.10 -8.31 -23.58
N VAL A 1031 37.61 -9.37 -22.91
CA VAL A 1031 38.43 -10.28 -22.10
C VAL A 1031 39.41 -11.07 -22.96
N GLY A 1032 39.01 -11.48 -24.17
CA GLY A 1032 39.88 -12.15 -25.14
C GLY A 1032 40.99 -11.28 -25.76
N LYS A 1033 40.95 -9.94 -25.59
CA LYS A 1033 41.97 -9.00 -26.10
C LYS A 1033 43.00 -8.56 -25.05
N ALA A 1034 42.76 -8.84 -23.76
CA ALA A 1034 43.73 -8.56 -22.70
C ALA A 1034 44.64 -9.78 -22.49
N THR A 1035 45.71 -9.89 -23.29
CA THR A 1035 46.74 -10.95 -23.09
C THR A 1035 47.96 -10.36 -22.40
N ILE A 1036 48.23 -10.78 -21.17
CA ILE A 1036 49.53 -10.63 -20.47
C ILE A 1036 50.33 -11.94 -20.65
N PRO A 1037 51.68 -11.90 -20.71
CA PRO A 1037 52.51 -12.97 -21.28
C PRO A 1037 52.52 -14.24 -20.44
N ARG A 1038 52.39 -15.40 -21.08
CA ARG A 1038 52.54 -16.71 -20.45
C ARG A 1038 54.02 -17.08 -20.35
N ASP A 1039 54.51 -17.14 -19.12
CA ASP A 1039 55.60 -18.04 -18.74
C ASP A 1039 55.17 -18.77 -17.46
N VAL A 1040 54.48 -19.92 -17.59
CA VAL A 1040 54.29 -20.92 -16.53
C VAL A 1040 54.12 -22.29 -17.20
N GLY A 1041 54.96 -23.24 -16.79
CA GLY A 1041 55.19 -24.54 -17.43
C GLY A 1041 54.04 -25.56 -17.38
N GLU A 1042 54.13 -26.50 -18.31
CA GLU A 1042 53.26 -27.64 -18.53
C GLU A 1042 53.23 -28.59 -17.31
N GLY A 1043 52.06 -28.75 -16.68
CA GLY A 1043 51.79 -29.79 -15.69
C GLY A 1043 51.02 -30.96 -16.32
N ASN A 1044 51.46 -32.20 -16.07
CA ASN A 1044 50.74 -33.43 -16.42
C ASN A 1044 49.95 -33.94 -15.20
N VAL A 1045 48.70 -34.38 -15.38
CA VAL A 1045 47.87 -34.95 -14.29
C VAL A 1045 47.93 -36.48 -14.37
N ARG A 1046 48.14 -37.14 -13.23
CA ARG A 1046 48.12 -38.61 -13.11
C ARG A 1046 46.72 -39.07 -12.74
N MET A 1047 46.08 -39.86 -13.60
CA MET A 1047 44.82 -40.54 -13.30
C MET A 1047 44.99 -42.04 -13.61
N LEU A 1048 44.69 -42.90 -12.63
CA LEU A 1048 44.74 -44.38 -12.76
C LEU A 1048 46.06 -44.94 -13.35
N GLY A 1049 47.20 -44.33 -12.99
CA GLY A 1049 48.53 -44.80 -13.40
C GLY A 1049 48.99 -44.32 -14.78
N ILE A 1050 48.18 -43.56 -15.52
CA ILE A 1050 48.52 -42.98 -16.83
C ILE A 1050 48.72 -41.47 -16.67
N GLN A 1051 49.77 -40.92 -17.30
CA GLN A 1051 50.02 -39.48 -17.37
C GLN A 1051 49.27 -38.88 -18.56
N ILE A 1052 48.36 -37.94 -18.31
CA ILE A 1052 47.54 -37.30 -19.35
C ILE A 1052 47.86 -35.78 -19.36
N PRO A 1053 48.17 -35.18 -20.53
CA PRO A 1053 48.34 -33.74 -20.65
C PRO A 1053 47.02 -33.01 -20.38
N VAL A 1054 47.05 -31.88 -19.65
CA VAL A 1054 45.85 -31.16 -19.16
C VAL A 1054 44.86 -30.78 -20.27
N LYS A 1055 45.34 -30.57 -21.51
CA LYS A 1055 44.49 -30.25 -22.68
C LYS A 1055 43.50 -31.35 -23.08
N ASP A 1056 43.70 -32.58 -22.63
CA ASP A 1056 42.89 -33.74 -23.05
C ASP A 1056 41.93 -34.23 -21.94
N VAL A 1057 41.95 -33.59 -20.76
CA VAL A 1057 41.15 -34.02 -19.58
C VAL A 1057 39.65 -33.82 -19.79
N GLU A 1058 39.22 -32.74 -20.45
CA GLU A 1058 37.80 -32.48 -20.74
C GLU A 1058 37.21 -33.52 -21.72
N ILE A 1059 38.00 -33.97 -22.69
CA ILE A 1059 37.59 -35.01 -23.64
C ILE A 1059 37.43 -36.35 -22.93
N VAL A 1060 38.36 -36.71 -22.05
CA VAL A 1060 38.31 -37.96 -21.27
C VAL A 1060 37.14 -37.94 -20.27
N ALA A 1061 36.89 -36.81 -19.60
CA ALA A 1061 35.74 -36.66 -18.71
C ALA A 1061 34.41 -36.79 -19.46
N SER A 1062 34.29 -36.18 -20.64
CA SER A 1062 33.10 -36.27 -21.49
C SER A 1062 32.82 -37.71 -21.94
N VAL A 1063 33.87 -38.46 -22.30
CA VAL A 1063 33.75 -39.89 -22.68
C VAL A 1063 33.33 -40.75 -21.49
N LEU A 1064 33.87 -40.51 -20.28
CA LEU A 1064 33.50 -41.25 -19.08
C LEU A 1064 32.05 -40.98 -18.66
N ILE A 1065 31.57 -39.74 -18.79
CA ILE A 1065 30.17 -39.39 -18.55
C ILE A 1065 29.26 -40.12 -19.56
N ALA A 1066 29.63 -40.14 -20.84
CA ALA A 1066 28.86 -40.85 -21.86
C ALA A 1066 28.78 -42.38 -21.56
N ILE A 1067 29.90 -42.99 -21.14
CA ILE A 1067 29.91 -44.40 -20.73
C ILE A 1067 29.03 -44.63 -19.50
N GLY A 1068 29.07 -43.72 -18.52
CA GLY A 1068 28.22 -43.78 -17.32
C GLY A 1068 26.73 -43.75 -17.64
N VAL A 1069 26.32 -42.87 -18.57
CA VAL A 1069 24.94 -42.78 -19.05
C VAL A 1069 24.51 -44.06 -19.77
N ILE A 1070 25.37 -44.63 -20.61
CA ILE A 1070 25.08 -45.90 -21.31
C ILE A 1070 24.91 -47.05 -20.30
N LEU A 1071 25.79 -47.14 -19.29
CA LEU A 1071 25.69 -48.16 -18.24
C LEU A 1071 24.41 -47.99 -17.39
N LEU A 1072 23.98 -46.76 -17.13
CA LEU A 1072 22.71 -46.48 -16.45
C LEU A 1072 21.51 -47.01 -17.26
N PHE A 1073 21.47 -46.77 -18.57
CA PHE A 1073 20.41 -47.30 -19.44
C PHE A 1073 20.40 -48.83 -19.48
N VAL A 1074 21.58 -49.47 -19.50
CA VAL A 1074 21.68 -50.94 -19.42
C VAL A 1074 21.17 -51.47 -18.08
N ALA A 1075 21.51 -50.80 -16.97
CA ALA A 1075 21.03 -51.18 -15.64
C ALA A 1075 19.51 -51.02 -15.51
N LEU A 1076 18.94 -49.94 -16.05
CA LEU A 1076 17.48 -49.73 -16.09
C LEU A 1076 16.78 -50.78 -16.95
N ALA A 1077 17.36 -51.15 -18.10
CA ALA A 1077 16.83 -52.22 -18.96
C ALA A 1077 16.85 -53.58 -18.24
N LEU A 1078 17.95 -53.93 -17.58
CA LEU A 1078 18.06 -55.16 -16.79
C LEU A 1078 17.10 -55.15 -15.59
N GLY A 1079 16.95 -54.02 -14.89
CA GLY A 1079 15.97 -53.84 -13.82
C GLY A 1079 14.53 -54.02 -14.32
N GLY A 1080 14.21 -53.51 -15.51
CA GLY A 1080 12.94 -53.72 -16.19
C GLY A 1080 12.69 -55.20 -16.52
N VAL A 1081 13.70 -55.94 -16.97
CA VAL A 1081 13.60 -57.39 -17.22
C VAL A 1081 13.37 -58.17 -15.92
N VAL A 1082 14.08 -57.84 -14.84
CA VAL A 1082 13.88 -58.47 -13.52
C VAL A 1082 12.48 -58.18 -12.99
N TRP A 1083 12.00 -56.94 -13.12
CA TRP A 1083 10.64 -56.57 -12.74
C TRP A 1083 9.58 -57.30 -13.57
N TYR A 1084 9.80 -57.42 -14.88
CA TYR A 1084 8.93 -58.18 -15.77
C TYR A 1084 8.88 -59.67 -15.38
N GLN A 1085 10.03 -60.29 -15.11
CA GLN A 1085 10.10 -61.68 -14.63
C GLN A 1085 9.44 -61.85 -13.25
N HIS A 1086 9.60 -60.88 -12.35
CA HIS A 1086 8.94 -60.92 -11.04
C HIS A 1086 7.42 -60.80 -11.17
N ARG A 1087 6.92 -59.93 -12.06
CA ARG A 1087 5.49 -59.78 -12.38
C ARG A 1087 4.91 -61.05 -12.99
N GLN A 1088 5.63 -61.70 -13.91
CA GLN A 1088 5.26 -63.01 -14.46
C GLN A 1088 5.18 -64.11 -13.38
N LYS A 1089 6.12 -64.11 -12.41
CA LYS A 1089 6.10 -65.03 -11.27
C LYS A 1089 4.90 -64.79 -10.34
N LYS A 1090 4.52 -63.53 -10.12
CA LYS A 1090 3.34 -63.14 -9.32
C LYS A 1090 2.03 -63.55 -10.00
N LEU A 1091 1.92 -63.40 -11.32
CA LEU A 1091 0.78 -63.85 -12.11
C LEU A 1091 0.63 -65.38 -12.13
N ARG A 1092 1.73 -66.15 -12.15
CA ARG A 1092 1.69 -67.62 -12.02
C ARG A 1092 1.30 -68.10 -10.61
N ARG A 1093 1.57 -67.32 -9.56
CA ARG A 1093 1.09 -67.59 -8.18
C ARG A 1093 -0.41 -67.35 -8.03
N ASN A 1094 -0.94 -66.29 -8.64
CA ASN A 1094 -2.38 -65.99 -8.59
C ASN A 1094 -3.25 -66.97 -9.39
N ARG A 1095 -2.71 -67.65 -10.42
CA ARG A 1095 -3.42 -68.73 -11.11
C ARG A 1095 -3.52 -70.05 -10.31
N ARG A 1096 -2.65 -70.27 -9.30
CA ARG A 1096 -2.76 -71.40 -8.35
C ARG A 1096 -3.71 -71.11 -7.18
N SER A 1097 -3.82 -69.84 -6.75
CA SER A 1097 -4.77 -69.42 -5.70
C SER A 1097 -6.24 -69.46 -6.13
N ILE A 1098 -6.54 -69.30 -7.43
CA ILE A 1098 -7.93 -69.33 -7.96
C ILE A 1098 -8.43 -70.77 -8.20
N LEU A 1099 -7.54 -71.77 -8.18
CA LEU A 1099 -7.91 -73.19 -8.24
C LEU A 1099 -8.10 -73.83 -6.85
N ASP A 1100 -7.53 -73.27 -5.78
CA ASP A 1100 -7.70 -73.77 -4.40
C ASP A 1100 -8.97 -73.22 -3.71
N ASP A 1101 -9.45 -72.03 -4.07
CA ASP A 1101 -10.66 -71.45 -3.48
C ASP A 1101 -11.98 -72.01 -4.08
N SER A 1102 -11.90 -72.73 -5.19
CA SER A 1102 -13.04 -73.48 -5.75
C SER A 1102 -13.21 -74.88 -5.13
N PHE A 1103 -12.27 -75.36 -4.30
CA PHE A 1103 -12.33 -76.69 -3.66
C PHE A 1103 -12.68 -76.66 -2.16
N LYS A 1104 -12.74 -75.48 -1.53
CA LYS A 1104 -13.09 -75.31 -0.10
C LYS A 1104 -14.58 -75.08 0.20
N LEU A 1105 -15.44 -75.02 -0.81
CA LEU A 1105 -16.90 -74.92 -0.65
C LEU A 1105 -17.64 -76.28 -0.68
N LEU A 1106 -16.91 -77.40 -0.67
CA LEU A 1106 -17.47 -78.76 -0.76
C LEU A 1106 -16.81 -79.73 0.25
N SER A 1107 -16.76 -79.40 1.55
CA SER A 1107 -16.39 -80.40 2.58
C SER A 1107 -16.66 -79.97 4.03
N LEU A 1108 -17.90 -79.58 4.36
CA LEU A 1108 -18.43 -79.69 5.73
C LEU A 1108 -19.83 -80.32 5.65
N LYS A 1109 -19.82 -81.64 5.49
CA LYS A 1109 -20.88 -82.55 5.88
C LYS A 1109 -20.22 -83.59 6.79
N LYS A 1110 -20.67 -83.59 8.05
CA LYS A 1110 -20.26 -84.39 9.22
C LYS A 1110 -18.98 -83.97 9.93
#